data_AF-A0A812I7N3-F1
#
_entry.id   AF-A0A812I7N3-F1
#
_cell.length_a   1.000
_cell.length_b   1.000
_cell.length_c   1.000
_cell.angle_alpha   90.00
_cell.angle_beta   90.00
_cell.angle_gamma   90.00
#
_symmetry.space_group_name_H-M   'P 1'
#
loop_
_entity.id
_entity.type
_entity.pdbx_description
1 polymer ?
#
loop_
_entity_poly.entity_id
_entity_poly.type
_entity_poly.pdbx_seq_one_letter_code
_entity_poly.pdbx_strand_id
1 'polypeptide(L)'
;MIFASEARDKVKEEVMAVGGSLGDIGKRIADLWKELPEAKKAEYDETSQAQKEEFRVKFAEYKTTADFKDFQRSKAKMEGKHGLRQLQLTTHKEAPDPPKSAFALYKAKHMKQVMEENKGVAAGELSKILGSMWKKAEAEDRAPFEEQAAVLKKEYLQKVADFKRKKVYVQFLQKRVAVRTRENRRVNLNEMPKKPKSVYALFRDDIKDEVPAGKGEGKGMNFVKTKFAEIDETAKKKYMEQEADLKQKYNEEVKTYKEGEQYKEFEKTTGKIKREMMTEAMKVMTLKFLRDAPPEPPKNPFAIFVGEKRRMSEESNGAPPKKRTREEAKAEVAKLKEEWAKLDKEAKNVYDEKRKDRFNEWKEQVKAYMEKQEWKDYIEEAKMLKVPVKSFLPNKKLALPGQFSLHEIKKLKNGMKIQRPPEKPYNFPAKPPTAQRIFCSEKRKEVEDPSKLLEMWGALSEEERKVYEGKQQDLAAQYREDVQAFEGSDEGKEYFKRLAQVRKSNAIAQAKDKYLEGMPKKPKGAIQLFLQEKLKDLKKAKPDLKGPDLKNEVREAWKSCPEEERKVYQDKADNLMSAYEESLKEFRETENFKKYASQVRKLSKKKPGGGKGKGKGKRSGKSSSGRGKGKGKGAKKNQRGPEVPESMPKKPKSAMQLFMSKNKGSGGLKAQAEAWSALGAEGQKEYVDEARSLSEQTLGRDMLEFRKTGEGKKYLRLKAAAAKKARVDSARAKYLGKEDAPKPPPSAPGAYQLFVQEKRPTLQSAGKSVGEVAKEMSQMWGKYSEEDRKPYEQREAELKAEYEDKMKEYKQSEAYIKFEKAKNAIFKKPKAKKEAKKAKKPKKAKQTKPKAKAKAKAKGKAKAKARGRGKKQASASDSDVMGSDSDSDSDSSSSDSD
;
A
#
# COMPACT_ATOMS: atom_id res chain seq x y z
N MET A 1 -43.72 -45.40 -9.96
CA MET A 1 -42.75 -45.87 -8.94
C MET A 1 -43.47 -46.57 -7.79
N ILE A 2 -44.49 -45.98 -7.17
CA ILE A 2 -45.24 -46.56 -6.02
C ILE A 2 -45.73 -47.99 -6.31
N PHE A 3 -46.55 -48.18 -7.35
CA PHE A 3 -46.94 -49.50 -7.87
C PHE A 3 -45.75 -50.43 -8.14
N ALA A 4 -44.66 -49.90 -8.70
CA ALA A 4 -43.46 -50.66 -9.03
C ALA A 4 -42.59 -51.03 -7.81
N SER A 5 -42.91 -50.52 -6.61
CA SER A 5 -42.40 -51.04 -5.32
C SER A 5 -43.37 -52.07 -4.74
N GLU A 6 -44.68 -51.82 -4.73
CA GLU A 6 -45.69 -52.74 -4.19
C GLU A 6 -45.78 -54.07 -4.95
N ALA A 7 -45.71 -54.02 -6.28
CA ALA A 7 -45.63 -55.19 -7.13
C ALA A 7 -44.24 -55.86 -7.08
N ARG A 8 -43.20 -55.18 -6.57
CA ARG A 8 -41.82 -55.63 -6.74
C ARG A 8 -41.54 -56.97 -6.08
N ASP A 9 -41.94 -57.13 -4.83
CA ASP A 9 -41.57 -58.31 -4.06
C ASP A 9 -42.40 -59.54 -4.48
N LYS A 10 -43.68 -59.35 -4.83
CA LYS A 10 -44.51 -60.40 -5.46
C LYS A 10 -43.95 -60.86 -6.80
N VAL A 11 -43.67 -59.91 -7.71
CA VAL A 11 -43.08 -60.24 -9.03
C VAL A 11 -41.67 -60.80 -8.90
N LYS A 12 -40.91 -60.40 -7.89
CA LYS A 12 -39.60 -60.99 -7.57
C LYS A 12 -39.76 -62.44 -7.12
N GLU A 13 -40.73 -62.76 -6.27
CA GLU A 13 -41.01 -64.16 -5.89
C GLU A 13 -41.48 -64.99 -7.09
N GLU A 14 -42.44 -64.51 -7.88
CA GLU A 14 -42.89 -65.15 -9.14
C GLU A 14 -41.72 -65.42 -10.10
N VAL A 15 -40.93 -64.40 -10.43
CA VAL A 15 -39.86 -64.50 -11.44
C VAL A 15 -38.66 -65.30 -10.91
N MET A 16 -38.30 -65.18 -9.63
CA MET A 16 -37.22 -65.99 -9.03
C MET A 16 -37.62 -67.46 -8.89
N ALA A 17 -38.89 -67.78 -8.62
CA ALA A 17 -39.39 -69.16 -8.62
C ALA A 17 -39.32 -69.83 -10.00
N VAL A 18 -39.42 -69.03 -11.07
CA VAL A 18 -39.22 -69.47 -12.48
C VAL A 18 -37.75 -69.34 -12.93
N GLY A 19 -36.84 -68.92 -12.03
CA GLY A 19 -35.40 -68.79 -12.32
C GLY A 19 -35.01 -67.59 -13.21
N GLY A 20 -35.92 -66.64 -13.41
CA GLY A 20 -35.70 -65.44 -14.23
C GLY A 20 -34.82 -64.37 -13.56
N SER A 21 -34.33 -63.42 -14.35
CA SER A 21 -33.34 -62.43 -13.88
C SER A 21 -33.97 -61.18 -13.27
N LEU A 22 -33.14 -60.38 -12.59
CA LEU A 22 -33.48 -59.02 -12.14
C LEU A 22 -33.97 -58.08 -13.27
N GLY A 23 -33.61 -58.36 -14.53
CA GLY A 23 -34.16 -57.63 -15.69
C GLY A 23 -35.58 -58.06 -16.04
N ASP A 24 -35.95 -59.31 -15.79
CA ASP A 24 -37.25 -59.88 -16.13
C ASP A 24 -38.32 -59.51 -15.09
N ILE A 25 -37.92 -59.35 -13.81
CA ILE A 25 -38.71 -58.66 -12.77
C ILE A 25 -39.15 -57.28 -13.28
N GLY A 26 -38.24 -56.53 -13.90
CA GLY A 26 -38.53 -55.21 -14.47
C GLY A 26 -39.52 -55.22 -15.64
N LYS A 27 -39.45 -56.25 -16.50
CA LYS A 27 -40.42 -56.45 -17.60
C LYS A 27 -41.81 -56.78 -17.04
N ARG A 28 -41.91 -57.78 -16.15
CA ARG A 28 -43.17 -58.25 -15.60
C ARG A 28 -43.90 -57.18 -14.78
N ILE A 29 -43.18 -56.32 -14.05
CA ILE A 29 -43.78 -55.12 -13.41
C ILE A 29 -44.32 -54.13 -14.46
N ALA A 30 -43.62 -53.92 -15.57
CA ALA A 30 -44.07 -53.04 -16.64
C ALA A 30 -45.27 -53.59 -17.41
N ASP A 31 -45.40 -54.92 -17.51
CA ASP A 31 -46.55 -55.58 -18.12
C ASP A 31 -47.78 -55.56 -17.20
N LEU A 32 -47.63 -55.86 -15.90
CA LEU A 32 -48.68 -55.67 -14.90
C LEU A 32 -49.14 -54.20 -14.80
N TRP A 33 -48.25 -53.23 -15.02
CA TRP A 33 -48.64 -51.82 -15.15
C TRP A 33 -49.46 -51.54 -16.41
N LYS A 34 -49.26 -52.24 -17.53
CA LYS A 34 -50.15 -52.13 -18.70
C LYS A 34 -51.54 -52.70 -18.40
N GLU A 35 -51.58 -53.88 -17.78
CA GLU A 35 -52.79 -54.64 -17.42
C GLU A 35 -53.70 -53.89 -16.41
N LEU A 36 -53.15 -52.95 -15.62
CA LEU A 36 -53.92 -52.21 -14.62
C LEU A 36 -55.05 -51.31 -15.22
N PRO A 37 -56.23 -51.22 -14.59
CA PRO A 37 -57.26 -50.25 -14.99
C PRO A 37 -56.79 -48.80 -14.92
N GLU A 38 -57.30 -47.96 -15.83
CA GLU A 38 -56.90 -46.54 -15.95
C GLU A 38 -57.21 -45.72 -14.70
N ALA A 39 -58.32 -46.00 -14.00
CA ALA A 39 -58.62 -45.40 -12.70
C ALA A 39 -57.52 -45.65 -11.66
N LYS A 40 -57.01 -46.89 -11.56
CA LYS A 40 -55.91 -47.21 -10.63
C LYS A 40 -54.58 -46.59 -11.04
N LYS A 41 -54.33 -46.44 -12.35
CA LYS A 41 -53.17 -45.68 -12.85
C LYS A 41 -53.24 -44.21 -12.41
N ALA A 42 -54.42 -43.60 -12.49
CA ALA A 42 -54.65 -42.24 -12.00
C ALA A 42 -54.41 -42.12 -10.48
N GLU A 43 -54.97 -43.02 -9.66
CA GLU A 43 -54.71 -43.10 -8.21
C GLU A 43 -53.20 -43.17 -7.89
N TYR A 44 -52.45 -44.00 -8.63
CA TYR A 44 -50.99 -44.12 -8.48
C TYR A 44 -50.20 -42.89 -8.98
N ASP A 45 -50.72 -42.12 -9.92
CA ASP A 45 -50.09 -40.88 -10.38
C ASP A 45 -50.46 -39.66 -9.51
N GLU A 46 -51.66 -39.62 -8.94
CA GLU A 46 -52.06 -38.64 -7.92
C GLU A 46 -51.27 -38.82 -6.62
N THR A 47 -51.21 -40.04 -6.08
CA THR A 47 -50.35 -40.36 -4.92
C THR A 47 -48.88 -40.11 -5.23
N SER A 48 -48.42 -40.36 -6.46
CA SER A 48 -47.07 -40.00 -6.89
C SER A 48 -46.87 -38.48 -7.03
N GLN A 49 -47.90 -37.68 -7.29
CA GLN A 49 -47.82 -36.21 -7.25
C GLN A 49 -47.81 -35.68 -5.81
N ALA A 50 -48.69 -36.19 -4.95
CA ALA A 50 -48.69 -35.86 -3.51
C ALA A 50 -47.31 -36.13 -2.87
N GLN A 51 -46.75 -37.33 -3.07
CA GLN A 51 -45.41 -37.67 -2.57
C GLN A 51 -44.29 -36.80 -3.18
N LYS A 52 -44.43 -36.33 -4.44
CA LYS A 52 -43.46 -35.40 -5.05
C LYS A 52 -43.50 -34.01 -4.40
N GLU A 53 -44.68 -33.50 -4.08
CA GLU A 53 -44.81 -32.19 -3.41
C GLU A 53 -44.44 -32.27 -1.93
N GLU A 54 -44.82 -33.33 -1.20
CA GLU A 54 -44.29 -33.63 0.13
C GLU A 54 -42.75 -33.69 0.12
N PHE A 55 -42.17 -34.45 -0.81
CA PHE A 55 -40.72 -34.53 -0.96
C PHE A 55 -40.12 -33.17 -1.30
N ARG A 56 -40.76 -32.34 -2.12
CA ARG A 56 -40.29 -30.98 -2.41
C ARG A 56 -40.25 -30.09 -1.17
N VAL A 57 -41.25 -30.17 -0.29
CA VAL A 57 -41.30 -29.44 0.99
C VAL A 57 -40.22 -29.95 1.94
N LYS A 58 -40.20 -31.26 2.25
CA LYS A 58 -39.20 -31.90 3.12
C LYS A 58 -37.76 -31.67 2.60
N PHE A 59 -37.57 -31.72 1.29
CA PHE A 59 -36.28 -31.40 0.64
C PHE A 59 -36.02 -29.89 0.54
N ALA A 60 -36.99 -28.99 0.69
CA ALA A 60 -36.75 -27.55 0.83
C ALA A 60 -36.26 -27.22 2.24
N GLU A 61 -36.87 -27.82 3.27
CA GLU A 61 -36.45 -27.75 4.67
C GLU A 61 -35.02 -28.28 4.84
N TYR A 62 -34.73 -29.49 4.36
CA TYR A 62 -33.38 -30.09 4.40
C TYR A 62 -32.29 -29.20 3.77
N LYS A 63 -32.63 -28.38 2.75
CA LYS A 63 -31.66 -27.44 2.16
C LYS A 63 -31.21 -26.32 3.11
N THR A 64 -31.96 -26.06 4.18
CA THR A 64 -31.65 -25.04 5.19
C THR A 64 -30.79 -25.58 6.33
N THR A 65 -30.86 -26.89 6.60
CA THR A 65 -30.15 -27.62 7.66
C THR A 65 -28.62 -27.56 7.50
N ALA A 66 -27.88 -27.85 8.57
CA ALA A 66 -26.41 -27.92 8.55
C ALA A 66 -25.91 -29.05 7.63
N ASP A 67 -26.48 -30.24 7.78
CA ASP A 67 -26.01 -31.49 7.16
C ASP A 67 -26.01 -31.41 5.63
N PHE A 68 -26.98 -30.73 5.02
CA PHE A 68 -26.97 -30.49 3.57
C PHE A 68 -25.81 -29.58 3.11
N LYS A 69 -25.38 -28.62 3.93
CA LYS A 69 -24.23 -27.74 3.65
C LYS A 69 -22.94 -28.55 3.72
N ASP A 70 -22.80 -29.42 4.72
CA ASP A 70 -21.64 -30.30 4.84
C ASP A 70 -21.63 -31.46 3.83
N PHE A 71 -22.80 -31.98 3.44
CA PHE A 71 -22.95 -32.83 2.26
C PHE A 71 -22.47 -32.11 0.98
N GLN A 72 -22.86 -30.85 0.77
CA GLN A 72 -22.39 -30.06 -0.39
C GLN A 72 -20.86 -29.83 -0.35
N ARG A 73 -20.29 -29.52 0.83
CA ARG A 73 -18.83 -29.38 1.01
C ARG A 73 -18.11 -30.70 0.74
N SER A 74 -18.61 -31.82 1.25
CA SER A 74 -18.04 -33.16 1.04
C SER A 74 -18.16 -33.63 -0.41
N LYS A 75 -19.30 -33.40 -1.05
CA LYS A 75 -19.50 -33.61 -2.50
C LYS A 75 -18.52 -32.77 -3.33
N ALA A 76 -18.32 -31.50 -2.98
CA ALA A 76 -17.37 -30.62 -3.65
C ALA A 76 -15.90 -31.09 -3.53
N LYS A 77 -15.49 -31.55 -2.33
CA LYS A 77 -14.18 -32.19 -2.10
C LYS A 77 -14.02 -33.47 -2.94
N MET A 78 -15.04 -34.33 -2.99
CA MET A 78 -15.02 -35.58 -3.77
C MET A 78 -14.99 -35.34 -5.28
N GLU A 79 -15.78 -34.39 -5.79
CA GLU A 79 -15.69 -33.94 -7.19
C GLU A 79 -14.29 -33.39 -7.52
N GLY A 80 -13.69 -32.62 -6.62
CA GLY A 80 -12.32 -32.09 -6.77
C GLY A 80 -11.28 -33.21 -6.82
N LYS A 81 -11.34 -34.16 -5.88
CA LYS A 81 -10.47 -35.35 -5.82
C LYS A 81 -10.61 -36.23 -7.07
N HIS A 82 -11.83 -36.50 -7.52
CA HIS A 82 -12.08 -37.27 -8.74
C HIS A 82 -11.60 -36.53 -9.99
N GLY A 83 -11.94 -35.24 -10.13
CA GLY A 83 -11.50 -34.40 -11.24
C GLY A 83 -9.97 -34.29 -11.34
N LEU A 84 -9.27 -34.24 -10.20
CA LEU A 84 -7.81 -34.28 -10.15
C LEU A 84 -7.26 -35.65 -10.57
N ARG A 85 -7.83 -36.75 -10.09
CA ARG A 85 -7.42 -38.12 -10.49
C ARG A 85 -7.62 -38.38 -11.98
N GLN A 86 -8.74 -37.95 -12.55
CA GLN A 86 -9.02 -38.07 -13.99
C GLN A 86 -8.10 -37.19 -14.85
N LEU A 87 -7.82 -35.96 -14.39
CA LEU A 87 -6.85 -35.08 -15.05
C LEU A 87 -5.42 -35.65 -15.00
N GLN A 88 -5.05 -36.28 -13.89
CA GLN A 88 -3.79 -37.02 -13.78
C GLN A 88 -3.78 -38.20 -14.75
N LEU A 89 -4.77 -39.09 -14.71
CA LEU A 89 -4.84 -40.28 -15.57
C LEU A 89 -4.78 -39.94 -17.07
N THR A 90 -5.49 -38.89 -17.50
CA THR A 90 -5.48 -38.46 -18.92
C THR A 90 -4.17 -37.81 -19.37
N THR A 91 -3.44 -37.13 -18.48
CA THR A 91 -2.16 -36.48 -18.81
C THR A 91 -0.97 -37.42 -18.68
N HIS A 92 -0.98 -38.30 -17.67
CA HIS A 92 0.13 -39.20 -17.36
C HIS A 92 0.20 -40.42 -18.29
N LYS A 93 -0.70 -40.58 -19.28
CA LYS A 93 -0.52 -41.56 -20.38
C LYS A 93 0.79 -41.36 -21.15
N GLU A 94 1.29 -40.12 -21.21
CA GLU A 94 2.58 -39.78 -21.83
C GLU A 94 3.74 -39.63 -20.82
N ALA A 95 3.50 -39.87 -19.53
CA ALA A 95 4.52 -39.73 -18.51
C ALA A 95 5.37 -41.01 -18.42
N PRO A 96 6.70 -40.91 -18.23
CA PRO A 96 7.53 -42.07 -17.98
C PRO A 96 7.10 -42.81 -16.71
N ASP A 97 7.11 -44.14 -16.76
CA ASP A 97 6.89 -44.99 -15.59
C ASP A 97 8.05 -44.90 -14.58
N PRO A 98 7.78 -45.08 -13.27
CA PRO A 98 8.81 -45.06 -12.24
C PRO A 98 9.86 -46.17 -12.46
N PRO A 99 11.15 -45.91 -12.19
CA PRO A 99 12.22 -46.85 -12.46
C PRO A 99 12.16 -48.01 -11.48
N LYS A 100 12.53 -49.21 -11.95
CA LYS A 100 12.68 -50.39 -11.09
C LYS A 100 13.75 -50.10 -10.02
N SER A 101 13.37 -50.24 -8.75
CA SER A 101 14.30 -50.18 -7.61
C SER A 101 15.29 -51.36 -7.66
N ALA A 102 16.40 -51.29 -6.92
CA ALA A 102 17.42 -52.36 -6.87
C ALA A 102 16.80 -53.72 -6.52
N PHE A 103 15.99 -53.78 -5.46
CA PHE A 103 15.22 -54.97 -5.10
C PHE A 103 14.22 -55.41 -6.19
N ALA A 104 13.69 -54.49 -7.01
CA ALA A 104 12.79 -54.84 -8.11
C ALA A 104 13.53 -55.38 -9.35
N LEU A 105 14.81 -55.00 -9.54
CA LEU A 105 15.69 -55.61 -10.53
C LEU A 105 16.14 -57.00 -10.08
N TYR A 106 16.57 -57.14 -8.82
CA TYR A 106 16.83 -58.42 -8.18
C TYR A 106 15.61 -59.34 -8.26
N LYS A 107 14.40 -58.80 -7.99
CA LYS A 107 13.13 -59.52 -8.16
C LYS A 107 12.87 -59.96 -9.59
N ALA A 108 13.16 -59.12 -10.59
CA ALA A 108 13.02 -59.52 -11.99
C ALA A 108 13.98 -60.65 -12.40
N LYS A 109 15.19 -60.72 -11.80
CA LYS A 109 16.19 -61.77 -12.06
C LYS A 109 15.84 -63.08 -11.33
N HIS A 110 15.70 -63.05 -10.01
CA HIS A 110 15.61 -64.25 -9.17
C HIS A 110 14.18 -64.79 -8.97
N MET A 111 13.12 -64.07 -9.36
CA MET A 111 11.74 -64.62 -9.26
C MET A 111 11.55 -65.87 -10.13
N LYS A 112 12.23 -66.01 -11.28
CA LYS A 112 12.15 -67.23 -12.11
C LYS A 112 12.69 -68.45 -11.36
N GLN A 113 13.92 -68.34 -10.87
CA GLN A 113 14.58 -69.34 -10.04
C GLN A 113 13.69 -69.73 -8.84
N VAL A 114 13.19 -68.77 -8.07
CA VAL A 114 12.37 -69.05 -6.89
C VAL A 114 10.98 -69.61 -7.22
N MET A 115 10.40 -69.29 -8.40
CA MET A 115 9.19 -69.98 -8.90
C MET A 115 9.46 -71.45 -9.30
N GLU A 116 10.67 -71.75 -9.81
CA GLU A 116 11.06 -73.10 -10.21
C GLU A 116 11.45 -73.99 -9.02
N GLU A 117 12.07 -73.39 -8.00
CA GLU A 117 12.42 -74.02 -6.71
C GLU A 117 11.19 -74.25 -5.81
N ASN A 118 10.14 -73.43 -5.92
CA ASN A 118 8.97 -73.44 -5.02
C ASN A 118 7.65 -73.63 -5.78
N LYS A 119 7.63 -74.59 -6.72
CA LYS A 119 6.44 -74.93 -7.53
C LYS A 119 5.27 -75.33 -6.62
N GLY A 120 4.18 -74.57 -6.68
CA GLY A 120 2.98 -74.75 -5.86
C GLY A 120 2.77 -73.66 -4.78
N VAL A 121 3.80 -72.87 -4.45
CA VAL A 121 3.69 -71.79 -3.46
C VAL A 121 3.06 -70.53 -4.07
N ALA A 122 2.16 -69.88 -3.34
CA ALA A 122 1.45 -68.69 -3.82
C ALA A 122 2.38 -67.49 -4.09
N ALA A 123 2.12 -66.72 -5.15
CA ALA A 123 2.98 -65.63 -5.61
C ALA A 123 3.23 -64.50 -4.58
N GLY A 124 2.33 -64.34 -3.61
CA GLY A 124 2.52 -63.46 -2.46
C GLY A 124 3.62 -63.92 -1.51
N GLU A 125 3.85 -65.23 -1.40
CA GLU A 125 4.81 -65.84 -0.47
C GLU A 125 6.18 -66.03 -1.10
N LEU A 126 6.24 -66.37 -2.39
CA LEU A 126 7.45 -66.24 -3.22
C LEU A 126 8.06 -64.83 -3.09
N SER A 127 7.19 -63.80 -3.01
CA SER A 127 7.61 -62.41 -2.79
C SER A 127 8.14 -62.13 -1.37
N LYS A 128 7.73 -62.90 -0.34
CA LYS A 128 8.28 -62.84 1.02
C LYS A 128 9.65 -63.52 1.07
N ILE A 129 9.77 -64.72 0.49
CA ILE A 129 11.01 -65.51 0.37
C ILE A 129 12.09 -64.68 -0.32
N LEU A 130 11.78 -64.08 -1.47
CA LEU A 130 12.75 -63.24 -2.17
C LEU A 130 13.12 -61.96 -1.39
N GLY A 131 12.20 -61.45 -0.57
CA GLY A 131 12.46 -60.34 0.35
C GLY A 131 13.36 -60.70 1.53
N SER A 132 13.38 -61.96 1.98
CA SER A 132 14.33 -62.43 2.99
C SER A 132 15.69 -62.76 2.36
N MET A 133 15.72 -63.30 1.14
CA MET A 133 16.96 -63.45 0.35
C MET A 133 17.67 -62.11 0.13
N TRP A 134 16.98 -61.06 -0.34
CA TRP A 134 17.58 -59.72 -0.50
C TRP A 134 18.07 -59.10 0.82
N LYS A 135 17.44 -59.45 1.96
CA LYS A 135 17.91 -59.03 3.29
C LYS A 135 19.18 -59.77 3.74
N LYS A 136 19.40 -61.01 3.26
CA LYS A 136 20.56 -61.86 3.59
C LYS A 136 21.74 -61.70 2.64
N ALA A 137 21.51 -61.42 1.35
CA ALA A 137 22.55 -61.19 0.35
C ALA A 137 23.51 -60.07 0.77
N GLU A 138 24.80 -60.17 0.50
CA GLU A 138 25.79 -59.21 1.03
C GLU A 138 25.76 -57.86 0.29
N ALA A 139 26.54 -56.88 0.76
CA ALA A 139 26.62 -55.57 0.13
C ALA A 139 27.12 -55.66 -1.34
N GLU A 140 28.01 -56.61 -1.63
CA GLU A 140 28.59 -56.83 -2.96
C GLU A 140 27.55 -57.37 -3.95
N ASP A 141 26.71 -58.34 -3.55
CA ASP A 141 25.57 -58.82 -4.36
C ASP A 141 24.55 -57.72 -4.66
N ARG A 142 24.34 -56.79 -3.73
CA ARG A 142 23.38 -55.69 -3.89
C ARG A 142 23.92 -54.57 -4.78
N ALA A 143 25.21 -54.28 -4.70
CA ALA A 143 25.88 -53.19 -5.41
C ALA A 143 25.53 -53.10 -6.91
N PRO A 144 25.62 -54.15 -7.75
CA PRO A 144 25.30 -54.04 -9.18
C PRO A 144 23.83 -53.69 -9.43
N PHE A 145 22.89 -54.15 -8.58
CA PHE A 145 21.48 -53.77 -8.71
C PHE A 145 21.22 -52.35 -8.21
N GLU A 146 21.97 -51.87 -7.21
CA GLU A 146 21.90 -50.49 -6.73
C GLU A 146 22.49 -49.50 -7.74
N GLU A 147 23.59 -49.85 -8.41
CA GLU A 147 24.14 -49.07 -9.53
C GLU A 147 23.20 -49.04 -10.73
N GLN A 148 22.68 -50.18 -11.17
CA GLN A 148 21.68 -50.24 -12.25
C GLN A 148 20.42 -49.43 -11.91
N ALA A 149 19.91 -49.54 -10.67
CA ALA A 149 18.78 -48.72 -10.22
C ALA A 149 19.15 -47.22 -10.16
N ALA A 150 20.39 -46.87 -9.82
CA ALA A 150 20.87 -45.49 -9.86
C ALA A 150 20.99 -44.94 -11.29
N VAL A 151 21.39 -45.76 -12.27
CA VAL A 151 21.40 -45.40 -13.71
C VAL A 151 19.97 -45.22 -14.22
N LEU A 152 19.08 -46.19 -14.03
CA LEU A 152 17.67 -46.09 -14.42
C LEU A 152 16.96 -44.91 -13.75
N LYS A 153 17.34 -44.56 -12.51
CA LYS A 153 16.85 -43.36 -11.81
C LYS A 153 17.38 -42.05 -12.40
N LYS A 154 18.62 -41.99 -12.89
CA LYS A 154 19.15 -40.84 -13.64
C LYS A 154 18.39 -40.67 -14.96
N GLU A 155 18.23 -41.74 -15.74
CA GLU A 155 17.45 -41.74 -16.99
C GLU A 155 15.99 -41.32 -16.76
N TYR A 156 15.32 -41.89 -15.76
CA TYR A 156 13.94 -41.53 -15.43
C TYR A 156 13.82 -40.04 -15.08
N LEU A 157 14.76 -39.49 -14.31
CA LEU A 157 14.77 -38.06 -13.99
C LEU A 157 14.98 -37.18 -15.22
N GLN A 158 15.75 -37.62 -16.22
CA GLN A 158 15.84 -36.96 -17.53
C GLN A 158 14.50 -37.05 -18.29
N LYS A 159 13.99 -38.26 -18.53
CA LYS A 159 12.72 -38.52 -19.25
C LYS A 159 11.55 -37.75 -18.60
N VAL A 160 11.51 -37.62 -17.27
CA VAL A 160 10.52 -36.83 -16.52
C VAL A 160 10.75 -35.32 -16.64
N ALA A 161 11.99 -34.85 -16.73
CA ALA A 161 12.27 -33.44 -17.05
C ALA A 161 11.84 -33.12 -18.49
N ASP A 162 12.07 -34.03 -19.44
CA ASP A 162 11.68 -33.90 -20.85
C ASP A 162 10.15 -33.87 -21.00
N PHE A 163 9.43 -34.79 -20.34
CA PHE A 163 7.97 -34.76 -20.23
C PHE A 163 7.45 -33.43 -19.65
N LYS A 164 8.15 -32.87 -18.65
CA LYS A 164 7.79 -31.57 -18.07
C LYS A 164 8.09 -30.37 -18.99
N ARG A 165 8.95 -30.51 -20.01
CA ARG A 165 9.12 -29.48 -21.07
C ARG A 165 7.97 -29.49 -22.08
N LYS A 166 7.23 -30.60 -22.24
CA LYS A 166 6.09 -30.70 -23.17
C LYS A 166 4.97 -29.71 -22.82
N LYS A 167 4.37 -29.10 -23.84
CA LYS A 167 3.19 -28.20 -23.74
C LYS A 167 2.00 -28.87 -23.03
N VAL A 168 1.89 -30.20 -23.12
CA VAL A 168 0.89 -31.02 -22.43
C VAL A 168 0.97 -30.86 -20.90
N TYR A 169 2.18 -30.84 -20.32
CA TYR A 169 2.35 -30.65 -18.87
C TYR A 169 1.99 -29.22 -18.42
N VAL A 170 2.27 -28.22 -19.26
CA VAL A 170 1.86 -26.83 -19.01
C VAL A 170 0.32 -26.69 -18.98
N GLN A 171 -0.38 -27.34 -19.92
CA GLN A 171 -1.85 -27.39 -19.92
C GLN A 171 -2.41 -28.14 -18.70
N PHE A 172 -1.76 -29.23 -18.26
CA PHE A 172 -2.12 -29.95 -17.05
C PHE A 172 -2.05 -29.06 -15.79
N LEU A 173 -0.99 -28.25 -15.64
CA LEU A 173 -0.89 -27.31 -14.52
C LEU A 173 -2.06 -26.29 -14.52
N GLN A 174 -2.41 -25.74 -15.69
CA GLN A 174 -3.56 -24.83 -15.83
C GLN A 174 -4.89 -25.53 -15.46
N LYS A 175 -5.14 -26.74 -15.98
CA LYS A 175 -6.33 -27.55 -15.67
C LYS A 175 -6.40 -27.91 -14.17
N ARG A 176 -5.29 -28.29 -13.53
CA ARG A 176 -5.22 -28.62 -12.09
C ARG A 176 -5.56 -27.42 -11.21
N VAL A 177 -5.08 -26.23 -11.58
CA VAL A 177 -5.43 -24.98 -10.91
C VAL A 177 -6.92 -24.68 -11.09
N ALA A 178 -7.49 -24.90 -12.27
CA ALA A 178 -8.93 -24.70 -12.50
C ALA A 178 -9.80 -25.64 -11.64
N VAL A 179 -9.43 -26.93 -11.55
CA VAL A 179 -10.11 -27.93 -10.68
C VAL A 179 -10.09 -27.47 -9.21
N ARG A 180 -8.90 -27.22 -8.64
CA ARG A 180 -8.79 -26.79 -7.23
C ARG A 180 -9.41 -25.43 -6.96
N THR A 181 -9.45 -24.53 -7.94
CA THR A 181 -10.14 -23.23 -7.80
C THR A 181 -11.66 -23.41 -7.79
N ARG A 182 -12.20 -24.33 -8.61
CA ARG A 182 -13.62 -24.71 -8.61
C ARG A 182 -14.01 -25.42 -7.31
N GLU A 183 -13.18 -26.33 -6.82
CA GLU A 183 -13.30 -27.00 -5.52
C GLU A 183 -13.36 -25.97 -4.39
N ASN A 184 -12.34 -25.11 -4.26
CA ASN A 184 -12.29 -24.06 -3.24
C ASN A 184 -13.54 -23.15 -3.26
N ARG A 185 -14.00 -22.74 -4.45
CA ARG A 185 -15.23 -21.96 -4.59
C ARG A 185 -16.50 -22.73 -4.19
N ARG A 186 -16.55 -24.05 -4.40
CA ARG A 186 -17.69 -24.90 -4.01
C ARG A 186 -17.70 -25.26 -2.52
N VAL A 187 -16.54 -25.27 -1.85
CA VAL A 187 -16.44 -25.52 -0.40
C VAL A 187 -16.57 -24.23 0.40
N ASN A 188 -15.78 -23.19 0.10
CA ASN A 188 -15.58 -22.02 0.95
C ASN A 188 -16.28 -20.72 0.48
N LEU A 189 -17.02 -20.76 -0.65
CA LEU A 189 -17.84 -19.62 -1.14
C LEU A 189 -19.31 -20.02 -1.38
N ASN A 190 -19.74 -21.17 -0.86
CA ASN A 190 -21.10 -21.68 -1.05
C ASN A 190 -22.16 -20.82 -0.36
N GLU A 191 -21.81 -20.31 0.83
CA GLU A 191 -22.64 -19.46 1.68
C GLU A 191 -22.47 -17.96 1.38
N MET A 192 -21.71 -17.60 0.34
CA MET A 192 -21.59 -16.19 -0.08
C MET A 192 -22.97 -15.69 -0.55
N PRO A 193 -23.46 -14.56 -0.03
CA PRO A 193 -24.73 -13.99 -0.44
C PRO A 193 -24.89 -13.91 -1.96
N LYS A 194 -26.08 -14.27 -2.45
CA LYS A 194 -26.42 -14.16 -3.86
C LYS A 194 -26.67 -12.69 -4.20
N LYS A 195 -26.24 -12.25 -5.37
CA LYS A 195 -26.52 -10.87 -5.85
C LYS A 195 -28.03 -10.62 -5.80
N PRO A 196 -28.49 -9.42 -5.41
CA PRO A 196 -29.91 -9.09 -5.35
C PRO A 196 -30.54 -9.22 -6.74
N LYS A 197 -31.83 -9.58 -6.77
CA LYS A 197 -32.64 -9.52 -8.00
C LYS A 197 -32.64 -8.07 -8.48
N SER A 198 -32.44 -7.86 -9.78
CA SER A 198 -32.57 -6.51 -10.36
C SER A 198 -34.04 -6.12 -10.54
N VAL A 199 -34.33 -4.83 -10.73
CA VAL A 199 -35.66 -4.25 -11.00
C VAL A 199 -36.49 -5.12 -11.96
N TYR A 200 -35.93 -5.45 -13.12
CA TYR A 200 -36.57 -6.30 -14.12
C TYR A 200 -36.85 -7.73 -13.61
N ALA A 201 -35.97 -8.28 -12.78
CA ALA A 201 -36.12 -9.63 -12.22
C ALA A 201 -37.06 -9.68 -11.00
N LEU A 202 -37.31 -8.56 -10.32
CA LEU A 202 -38.39 -8.42 -9.35
C LEU A 202 -39.73 -8.41 -10.09
N PHE A 203 -39.92 -7.48 -11.04
CA PHE A 203 -41.10 -7.40 -11.88
C PHE A 203 -41.44 -8.70 -12.62
N ARG A 204 -40.44 -9.38 -13.19
CA ARG A 204 -40.60 -10.71 -13.82
C ARG A 204 -41.13 -11.76 -12.85
N ASP A 205 -40.73 -11.69 -11.59
CA ASP A 205 -41.12 -12.68 -10.58
C ASP A 205 -42.54 -12.41 -10.05
N ASP A 206 -42.97 -11.14 -10.02
CA ASP A 206 -44.35 -10.74 -9.72
C ASP A 206 -45.32 -11.17 -10.85
N ILE A 207 -45.00 -10.86 -12.12
CA ILE A 207 -45.83 -11.22 -13.30
C ILE A 207 -45.68 -12.69 -13.71
N LYS A 208 -44.79 -13.47 -13.07
CA LYS A 208 -44.35 -14.81 -13.52
C LYS A 208 -45.47 -15.76 -13.91
N ASP A 209 -46.57 -15.71 -13.18
CA ASP A 209 -47.70 -16.64 -13.30
C ASP A 209 -48.77 -16.18 -14.31
N GLU A 210 -48.69 -14.92 -14.79
CA GLU A 210 -49.45 -14.43 -15.94
C GLU A 210 -48.77 -14.76 -17.29
N VAL A 211 -47.48 -15.12 -17.29
CA VAL A 211 -46.68 -15.24 -18.52
C VAL A 211 -47.11 -16.45 -19.36
N PRO A 212 -47.59 -16.27 -20.61
CA PRO A 212 -47.96 -17.39 -21.46
C PRO A 212 -46.74 -18.26 -21.80
N ALA A 213 -46.84 -19.56 -21.53
CA ALA A 213 -45.76 -20.52 -21.75
C ALA A 213 -45.39 -20.62 -23.25
N GLY A 214 -44.11 -20.41 -23.56
CA GLY A 214 -43.60 -20.55 -24.93
C GLY A 214 -42.34 -19.72 -25.23
N LYS A 215 -41.94 -19.75 -26.50
CA LYS A 215 -40.93 -18.87 -27.10
C LYS A 215 -41.56 -18.19 -28.31
N GLY A 216 -41.44 -16.87 -28.41
CA GLY A 216 -41.99 -16.08 -29.51
C GLY A 216 -42.20 -14.63 -29.09
N GLU A 217 -42.78 -13.82 -29.96
CA GLU A 217 -43.35 -12.53 -29.58
C GLU A 217 -44.65 -12.75 -28.78
N GLY A 218 -44.99 -11.83 -27.88
CA GLY A 218 -46.15 -11.97 -26.98
C GLY A 218 -46.11 -13.13 -25.97
N LYS A 219 -45.06 -13.96 -25.94
CA LYS A 219 -44.95 -15.14 -25.04
C LYS A 219 -43.64 -15.16 -24.26
N GLY A 220 -43.64 -15.87 -23.12
CA GLY A 220 -42.44 -16.08 -22.31
C GLY A 220 -41.69 -14.79 -21.96
N MET A 221 -40.37 -14.79 -22.16
CA MET A 221 -39.50 -13.65 -21.81
C MET A 221 -39.77 -12.38 -22.64
N ASN A 222 -40.40 -12.47 -23.82
CA ASN A 222 -40.73 -11.27 -24.60
C ASN A 222 -41.97 -10.57 -24.05
N PHE A 223 -42.99 -11.32 -23.58
CA PHE A 223 -44.16 -10.75 -22.89
C PHE A 223 -43.73 -9.92 -21.67
N VAL A 224 -42.82 -10.44 -20.84
CA VAL A 224 -42.29 -9.69 -19.69
C VAL A 224 -41.50 -8.45 -20.12
N LYS A 225 -40.80 -8.47 -21.26
CA LYS A 225 -40.10 -7.28 -21.78
C LYS A 225 -41.05 -6.20 -22.27
N THR A 226 -42.10 -6.56 -23.02
CA THR A 226 -43.09 -5.55 -23.48
C THR A 226 -43.82 -4.97 -22.29
N LYS A 227 -44.32 -5.83 -21.38
CA LYS A 227 -44.93 -5.39 -20.11
C LYS A 227 -43.99 -4.54 -19.25
N PHE A 228 -42.68 -4.82 -19.22
CA PHE A 228 -41.70 -3.98 -18.51
C PHE A 228 -41.45 -2.62 -19.19
N ALA A 229 -41.55 -2.55 -20.52
CA ALA A 229 -41.51 -1.29 -21.24
C ALA A 229 -42.78 -0.46 -20.95
N GLU A 230 -43.95 -1.11 -20.99
CA GLU A 230 -45.29 -0.54 -20.79
C GLU A 230 -45.56 0.02 -19.37
N ILE A 231 -44.85 -0.43 -18.32
CA ILE A 231 -45.10 0.06 -16.95
C ILE A 231 -44.96 1.58 -16.86
N ASP A 232 -45.86 2.25 -16.14
CA ASP A 232 -45.67 3.63 -15.70
C ASP A 232 -44.41 3.82 -14.81
N GLU A 233 -43.90 5.05 -14.77
CA GLU A 233 -42.75 5.41 -13.95
C GLU A 233 -42.96 5.20 -12.45
N THR A 234 -44.19 5.33 -11.92
CA THR A 234 -44.46 5.16 -10.48
C THR A 234 -44.22 3.72 -10.03
N ALA A 235 -44.74 2.74 -10.76
CA ALA A 235 -44.49 1.33 -10.50
C ALA A 235 -43.02 0.94 -10.79
N LYS A 236 -42.36 1.53 -11.80
CA LYS A 236 -40.91 1.40 -11.98
C LYS A 236 -40.12 1.90 -10.77
N LYS A 237 -40.53 3.01 -10.12
CA LYS A 237 -39.89 3.55 -8.91
C LYS A 237 -40.00 2.58 -7.71
N LYS A 238 -41.16 1.97 -7.48
CA LYS A 238 -41.35 0.91 -6.45
C LYS A 238 -40.31 -0.22 -6.57
N TYR A 239 -40.07 -0.72 -7.78
CA TYR A 239 -39.07 -1.79 -8.00
C TYR A 239 -37.62 -1.29 -7.91
N MET A 240 -37.34 -0.01 -8.23
CA MET A 240 -36.03 0.61 -8.01
C MET A 240 -35.69 0.75 -6.52
N GLU A 241 -36.67 1.12 -5.68
CA GLU A 241 -36.53 1.23 -4.23
C GLU A 241 -36.30 -0.15 -3.59
N GLN A 242 -37.10 -1.16 -3.96
CA GLN A 242 -36.88 -2.55 -3.55
C GLN A 242 -35.50 -3.08 -3.97
N GLU A 243 -35.02 -2.76 -5.18
CA GLU A 243 -33.67 -3.13 -5.61
C GLU A 243 -32.59 -2.40 -4.79
N ALA A 244 -32.81 -1.13 -4.42
CA ALA A 244 -31.90 -0.36 -3.58
C ALA A 244 -31.79 -0.95 -2.16
N ASP A 245 -32.90 -1.33 -1.54
CA ASP A 245 -32.92 -1.97 -0.22
C ASP A 245 -32.27 -3.36 -0.24
N LEU A 246 -32.57 -4.16 -1.25
CA LEU A 246 -31.92 -5.46 -1.45
C LEU A 246 -30.41 -5.31 -1.73
N LYS A 247 -29.98 -4.24 -2.41
CA LYS A 247 -28.56 -3.89 -2.57
C LYS A 247 -27.93 -3.45 -1.25
N GLN A 248 -28.63 -2.72 -0.38
CA GLN A 248 -28.12 -2.34 0.94
C GLN A 248 -27.91 -3.57 1.82
N LYS A 249 -28.95 -4.41 1.99
CA LYS A 249 -28.88 -5.68 2.75
C LYS A 249 -27.77 -6.60 2.23
N TYR A 250 -27.72 -6.83 0.91
CA TYR A 250 -26.64 -7.59 0.27
C TYR A 250 -25.25 -7.02 0.56
N ASN A 251 -25.07 -5.70 0.52
CA ASN A 251 -23.79 -5.06 0.81
C ASN A 251 -23.38 -5.17 2.29
N GLU A 252 -24.31 -5.45 3.20
CA GLU A 252 -24.05 -5.68 4.62
C GLU A 252 -23.76 -7.14 4.91
N GLU A 253 -24.59 -8.06 4.41
CA GLU A 253 -24.33 -9.51 4.40
C GLU A 253 -22.96 -9.85 3.78
N VAL A 254 -22.57 -9.16 2.70
CA VAL A 254 -21.26 -9.38 2.05
C VAL A 254 -20.09 -8.78 2.85
N LYS A 255 -20.30 -7.83 3.78
CA LYS A 255 -19.27 -7.39 4.72
C LYS A 255 -19.07 -8.44 5.81
N THR A 256 -20.15 -8.81 6.50
CA THR A 256 -20.11 -9.80 7.60
C THR A 256 -19.60 -11.16 7.10
N TYR A 257 -20.02 -11.61 5.92
CA TYR A 257 -19.52 -12.84 5.32
C TYR A 257 -18.00 -12.80 5.02
N LYS A 258 -17.46 -11.65 4.59
CA LYS A 258 -16.01 -11.48 4.35
C LYS A 258 -15.19 -11.41 5.63
N GLU A 259 -15.81 -10.97 6.72
CA GLU A 259 -15.22 -10.97 8.06
C GLU A 259 -15.28 -12.38 8.69
N GLY A 260 -16.16 -13.26 8.20
CA GLY A 260 -16.27 -14.66 8.59
C GLY A 260 -15.07 -15.55 8.21
N GLU A 261 -14.97 -16.70 8.89
CA GLU A 261 -13.80 -17.59 8.78
C GLU A 261 -13.71 -18.32 7.43
N GLN A 262 -14.84 -18.69 6.84
CA GLN A 262 -14.88 -19.37 5.54
C GLN A 262 -14.25 -18.51 4.43
N TYR A 263 -14.53 -17.20 4.42
CA TYR A 263 -13.95 -16.30 3.43
C TYR A 263 -12.43 -16.11 3.66
N LYS A 264 -11.99 -16.02 4.92
CA LYS A 264 -10.56 -16.03 5.28
C LYS A 264 -9.88 -17.31 4.81
N GLU A 265 -10.53 -18.48 4.94
CA GLU A 265 -10.00 -19.76 4.44
C GLU A 265 -10.04 -19.87 2.91
N PHE A 266 -11.06 -19.33 2.24
CA PHE A 266 -11.08 -19.16 0.78
C PHE A 266 -9.88 -18.35 0.28
N GLU A 267 -9.51 -17.26 0.97
CA GLU A 267 -8.35 -16.45 0.60
C GLU A 267 -7.01 -17.16 0.89
N LYS A 268 -6.85 -17.78 2.08
CA LYS A 268 -5.67 -18.59 2.42
C LYS A 268 -5.43 -19.71 1.40
N THR A 269 -6.46 -20.51 1.10
CA THR A 269 -6.40 -21.62 0.14
C THR A 269 -6.18 -21.12 -1.30
N THR A 270 -6.83 -20.02 -1.71
CA THR A 270 -6.54 -19.36 -2.99
C THR A 270 -5.08 -18.90 -3.08
N GLY A 271 -4.53 -18.36 -1.98
CA GLY A 271 -3.12 -18.00 -1.86
C GLY A 271 -2.18 -19.21 -1.86
N LYS A 272 -2.61 -20.37 -1.34
CA LYS A 272 -1.88 -21.65 -1.42
C LYS A 272 -1.85 -22.18 -2.86
N ILE A 273 -3.02 -22.28 -3.53
CA ILE A 273 -3.13 -22.71 -4.94
C ILE A 273 -2.27 -21.84 -5.86
N LYS A 274 -2.30 -20.52 -5.69
CA LYS A 274 -1.46 -19.58 -6.45
C LYS A 274 0.05 -19.79 -6.22
N ARG A 275 0.47 -20.09 -4.98
CA ARG A 275 1.89 -20.38 -4.66
C ARG A 275 2.34 -21.73 -5.19
N GLU A 276 1.52 -22.76 -5.11
CA GLU A 276 1.81 -24.08 -5.71
C GLU A 276 1.92 -23.96 -7.24
N MET A 277 0.97 -23.27 -7.89
CA MET A 277 1.04 -22.97 -9.32
C MET A 277 2.34 -22.24 -9.68
N MET A 278 2.67 -21.13 -9.01
CA MET A 278 3.86 -20.35 -9.34
C MET A 278 5.15 -21.13 -9.07
N THR A 279 5.24 -21.95 -8.03
CA THR A 279 6.46 -22.71 -7.73
C THR A 279 6.66 -23.89 -8.69
N GLU A 280 5.59 -24.58 -9.09
CA GLU A 280 5.69 -25.64 -10.12
C GLU A 280 5.91 -25.06 -11.52
N ALA A 281 5.21 -23.98 -11.87
CA ALA A 281 5.42 -23.29 -13.13
C ALA A 281 6.86 -22.73 -13.23
N MET A 282 7.40 -22.10 -12.18
CA MET A 282 8.81 -21.67 -12.17
C MET A 282 9.78 -22.86 -12.34
N LYS A 283 9.50 -24.02 -11.74
CA LYS A 283 10.31 -25.25 -11.97
C LYS A 283 10.25 -25.70 -13.43
N VAL A 284 9.06 -25.77 -14.04
CA VAL A 284 8.88 -26.12 -15.46
C VAL A 284 9.61 -25.14 -16.38
N MET A 285 9.38 -23.84 -16.20
CA MET A 285 10.04 -22.80 -16.99
C MET A 285 11.57 -22.84 -16.82
N THR A 286 12.07 -23.21 -15.65
CA THR A 286 13.52 -23.40 -15.40
C THR A 286 14.06 -24.64 -16.10
N LEU A 287 13.36 -25.77 -16.04
CA LEU A 287 13.73 -27.01 -16.74
C LEU A 287 13.64 -26.88 -18.27
N LYS A 288 12.79 -25.98 -18.78
CA LYS A 288 12.51 -25.82 -20.20
C LYS A 288 13.38 -24.77 -20.90
N PHE A 289 13.75 -23.70 -20.20
CA PHE A 289 14.45 -22.57 -20.80
C PHE A 289 15.67 -22.14 -19.99
N LEU A 290 15.55 -21.88 -18.68
CA LEU A 290 16.65 -21.29 -17.89
C LEU A 290 17.82 -22.25 -17.61
N ARG A 291 17.81 -23.50 -18.07
CA ARG A 291 18.94 -24.42 -17.92
C ARG A 291 20.16 -23.95 -18.71
N ASP A 292 19.92 -23.41 -19.90
CA ASP A 292 20.95 -23.06 -20.88
C ASP A 292 21.22 -21.54 -20.89
N ALA A 293 20.75 -20.84 -19.86
CA ALA A 293 20.92 -19.42 -19.67
C ALA A 293 22.24 -19.09 -18.94
N PRO A 294 23.01 -18.07 -19.36
CA PRO A 294 24.32 -17.75 -18.77
C PRO A 294 24.25 -17.47 -17.25
N PRO A 295 25.05 -18.17 -16.42
CA PRO A 295 24.99 -18.06 -14.96
C PRO A 295 25.43 -16.67 -14.47
N GLU A 296 24.76 -16.14 -13.45
CA GLU A 296 25.09 -14.82 -12.88
C GLU A 296 26.55 -14.80 -12.33
N PRO A 297 27.44 -13.91 -12.81
CA PRO A 297 28.85 -13.92 -12.43
C PRO A 297 29.05 -13.49 -10.96
N PRO A 298 30.18 -13.88 -10.34
CA PRO A 298 30.53 -13.51 -8.97
C PRO A 298 30.47 -11.99 -8.74
N LYS A 299 29.59 -11.58 -7.82
CA LYS A 299 29.27 -10.16 -7.60
C LYS A 299 30.33 -9.37 -6.82
N ASN A 300 31.29 -10.07 -6.21
CA ASN A 300 32.34 -9.50 -5.37
C ASN A 300 33.74 -9.89 -5.94
N PRO A 301 34.74 -9.00 -5.94
CA PRO A 301 36.11 -9.30 -6.40
C PRO A 301 36.74 -10.50 -5.69
N PHE A 302 36.56 -10.59 -4.37
CA PHE A 302 37.01 -11.75 -3.57
C PHE A 302 36.46 -13.09 -4.07
N ALA A 303 35.25 -13.12 -4.64
CA ALA A 303 34.67 -14.36 -5.16
C ALA A 303 35.29 -14.77 -6.52
N ILE A 304 35.91 -13.84 -7.25
CA ILE A 304 36.77 -14.17 -8.41
C ILE A 304 38.12 -14.69 -7.92
N PHE A 305 38.74 -14.05 -6.93
CA PHE A 305 39.97 -14.55 -6.31
C PHE A 305 39.82 -15.98 -5.76
N VAL A 306 38.74 -16.27 -5.04
CA VAL A 306 38.42 -17.64 -4.57
C VAL A 306 38.19 -18.60 -5.75
N GLY A 307 37.54 -18.16 -6.83
CA GLY A 307 37.35 -18.98 -8.03
C GLY A 307 38.66 -19.27 -8.76
N GLU A 308 39.55 -18.29 -8.85
CA GLU A 308 40.87 -18.42 -9.50
C GLU A 308 41.79 -19.31 -8.66
N LYS A 309 41.84 -19.13 -7.33
CA LYS A 309 42.56 -20.01 -6.39
C LYS A 309 42.03 -21.45 -6.39
N ARG A 310 40.73 -21.65 -6.54
CA ARG A 310 40.13 -22.99 -6.72
C ARG A 310 40.55 -23.62 -8.04
N ARG A 311 40.45 -22.89 -9.15
CA ARG A 311 40.88 -23.40 -10.46
C ARG A 311 42.37 -23.77 -10.47
N MET A 312 43.24 -22.93 -9.91
CA MET A 312 44.68 -23.22 -9.77
C MET A 312 44.96 -24.47 -8.91
N SER A 313 44.12 -24.77 -7.91
CA SER A 313 44.26 -25.98 -7.07
C SER A 313 43.51 -27.20 -7.60
N GLU A 314 42.62 -27.02 -8.59
CA GLU A 314 42.04 -28.11 -9.39
C GLU A 314 43.03 -28.49 -10.52
N GLU A 315 43.62 -27.51 -11.20
CA GLU A 315 44.72 -27.63 -12.16
C GLU A 315 45.94 -28.33 -11.54
N SER A 316 46.26 -28.11 -10.25
CA SER A 316 47.38 -28.78 -9.57
C SER A 316 47.08 -30.17 -9.00
N ASN A 317 45.81 -30.63 -8.99
CA ASN A 317 45.41 -31.91 -8.38
C ASN A 317 44.75 -32.88 -9.37
N GLY A 318 44.56 -32.49 -10.64
CA GLY A 318 44.19 -33.38 -11.75
C GLY A 318 42.78 -34.00 -11.73
N ALA A 319 42.04 -33.89 -10.62
CA ALA A 319 40.74 -34.54 -10.42
C ALA A 319 39.65 -33.54 -9.99
N PRO A 320 38.43 -33.62 -10.57
CA PRO A 320 37.31 -32.79 -10.15
C PRO A 320 36.91 -33.17 -8.70
N PRO A 321 36.81 -32.21 -7.77
CA PRO A 321 36.68 -32.53 -6.36
C PRO A 321 35.36 -33.24 -6.03
N LYS A 322 35.44 -34.29 -5.19
CA LYS A 322 34.29 -34.78 -4.42
C LYS A 322 33.63 -33.58 -3.72
N LYS A 323 32.30 -33.63 -3.53
CA LYS A 323 31.53 -32.54 -2.90
C LYS A 323 32.08 -32.25 -1.49
N ARG A 324 32.93 -31.22 -1.39
CA ARG A 324 33.52 -30.75 -0.11
C ARG A 324 32.43 -30.56 0.93
N THR A 325 32.68 -30.96 2.17
CA THR A 325 31.70 -30.78 3.23
C THR A 325 31.47 -29.28 3.49
N ARG A 326 30.36 -28.97 4.18
CA ARG A 326 29.99 -27.60 4.56
C ARG A 326 31.05 -26.95 5.48
N GLU A 327 31.97 -27.74 6.04
CA GLU A 327 32.94 -27.37 7.06
C GLU A 327 34.29 -27.06 6.41
N GLU A 328 34.80 -27.99 5.57
CA GLU A 328 35.95 -27.77 4.67
C GLU A 328 35.79 -26.48 3.86
N ALA A 329 34.61 -26.28 3.26
CA ALA A 329 34.30 -25.11 2.45
C ALA A 329 34.22 -23.80 3.24
N LYS A 330 34.00 -23.84 4.58
CA LYS A 330 34.17 -22.67 5.46
C LYS A 330 35.65 -22.41 5.73
N ALA A 331 36.40 -23.45 6.09
CA ALA A 331 37.82 -23.35 6.49
C ALA A 331 38.70 -22.86 5.33
N GLU A 332 38.48 -23.37 4.12
CA GLU A 332 39.08 -22.89 2.88
C GLU A 332 38.81 -21.39 2.66
N VAL A 333 37.54 -20.98 2.75
CA VAL A 333 37.15 -19.58 2.53
C VAL A 333 37.65 -18.65 3.63
N ALA A 334 37.89 -19.14 4.85
CA ALA A 334 38.57 -18.40 5.92
C ALA A 334 40.04 -18.14 5.56
N LYS A 335 40.82 -19.18 5.20
CA LYS A 335 42.22 -19.04 4.76
C LYS A 335 42.35 -18.08 3.56
N LEU A 336 41.52 -18.28 2.53
CA LEU A 336 41.51 -17.39 1.36
C LEU A 336 41.10 -15.95 1.70
N LYS A 337 40.26 -15.73 2.72
CA LYS A 337 39.91 -14.37 3.19
C LYS A 337 41.08 -13.69 3.90
N GLU A 338 41.95 -14.43 4.58
CA GLU A 338 43.19 -13.90 5.17
C GLU A 338 44.23 -13.57 4.10
N GLU A 339 44.38 -14.41 3.06
CA GLU A 339 45.16 -14.07 1.87
C GLU A 339 44.63 -12.79 1.19
N TRP A 340 43.30 -12.69 1.04
CA TRP A 340 42.64 -11.50 0.50
C TRP A 340 42.81 -10.26 1.39
N ALA A 341 42.96 -10.42 2.71
CA ALA A 341 43.30 -9.29 3.58
C ALA A 341 44.71 -8.75 3.25
N LYS A 342 45.69 -9.65 3.10
CA LYS A 342 47.12 -9.36 2.84
C LYS A 342 47.42 -8.79 1.45
N LEU A 343 46.58 -9.06 0.44
CA LEU A 343 46.71 -8.48 -0.91
C LEU A 343 46.70 -6.94 -0.90
N ASP A 344 47.54 -6.29 -1.69
CA ASP A 344 47.54 -4.82 -1.78
C ASP A 344 46.28 -4.25 -2.48
N LYS A 345 46.02 -2.96 -2.27
CA LYS A 345 44.98 -2.16 -2.91
C LYS A 345 45.04 -2.22 -4.45
N GLU A 346 46.22 -2.16 -5.05
CA GLU A 346 46.35 -2.22 -6.52
C GLU A 346 45.97 -3.60 -7.06
N ALA A 347 46.45 -4.67 -6.43
CA ALA A 347 46.03 -6.03 -6.75
C ALA A 347 44.51 -6.23 -6.55
N LYS A 348 43.94 -5.67 -5.48
CA LYS A 348 42.47 -5.66 -5.24
C LYS A 348 41.70 -4.93 -6.35
N ASN A 349 42.24 -3.84 -6.92
CA ASN A 349 41.65 -3.15 -8.07
C ASN A 349 41.62 -4.04 -9.32
N VAL A 350 42.69 -4.79 -9.62
CA VAL A 350 42.75 -5.74 -10.75
C VAL A 350 41.65 -6.80 -10.65
N TYR A 351 41.35 -7.30 -9.45
CA TYR A 351 40.21 -8.21 -9.23
C TYR A 351 38.84 -7.52 -9.38
N ASP A 352 38.72 -6.23 -9.10
CA ASP A 352 37.50 -5.46 -9.38
C ASP A 352 37.35 -5.18 -10.89
N GLU A 353 38.45 -5.18 -11.66
CA GLU A 353 38.46 -5.06 -13.12
C GLU A 353 38.09 -6.37 -13.80
N LYS A 354 38.75 -7.49 -13.46
CA LYS A 354 38.28 -8.85 -13.81
C LYS A 354 36.78 -9.01 -13.51
N ARG A 355 36.28 -8.40 -12.43
CA ARG A 355 34.85 -8.40 -12.05
C ARG A 355 33.96 -7.49 -12.91
N LYS A 356 34.44 -6.34 -13.40
CA LYS A 356 33.74 -5.54 -14.42
C LYS A 356 33.63 -6.32 -15.72
N ASP A 357 34.70 -7.00 -16.13
CA ASP A 357 34.81 -7.64 -17.44
C ASP A 357 34.00 -8.93 -17.53
N ARG A 358 34.11 -9.84 -16.55
CA ARG A 358 33.19 -10.98 -16.41
C ARG A 358 31.71 -10.57 -16.34
N PHE A 359 31.43 -9.39 -15.80
CA PHE A 359 30.08 -8.81 -15.77
C PHE A 359 29.69 -8.12 -17.09
N ASN A 360 30.64 -7.79 -17.97
CA ASN A 360 30.39 -7.34 -19.34
C ASN A 360 30.16 -8.53 -20.26
N GLU A 361 31.09 -9.50 -20.32
CA GLU A 361 30.94 -10.79 -21.02
C GLU A 361 29.55 -11.40 -20.78
N TRP A 362 29.17 -11.55 -19.51
CA TRP A 362 27.88 -12.13 -19.13
C TRP A 362 26.68 -11.30 -19.60
N LYS A 363 26.77 -9.95 -19.64
CA LYS A 363 25.67 -9.14 -20.23
C LYS A 363 25.48 -9.48 -21.70
N GLU A 364 26.56 -9.78 -22.42
CA GLU A 364 26.52 -10.00 -23.87
C GLU A 364 26.08 -11.42 -24.20
N GLN A 365 26.56 -12.41 -23.45
CA GLN A 365 25.99 -13.76 -23.44
C GLN A 365 24.48 -13.71 -23.11
N VAL A 366 24.05 -12.88 -22.14
CA VAL A 366 22.62 -12.69 -21.81
C VAL A 366 21.86 -11.94 -22.90
N LYS A 367 22.45 -10.95 -23.61
CA LYS A 367 21.81 -10.34 -24.80
C LYS A 367 21.54 -11.40 -25.87
N ALA A 368 22.58 -12.14 -26.28
CA ALA A 368 22.49 -13.18 -27.30
C ALA A 368 21.49 -14.28 -26.90
N TYR A 369 21.50 -14.70 -25.64
CA TYR A 369 20.48 -15.63 -25.11
C TYR A 369 19.06 -15.05 -25.19
N MET A 370 18.87 -13.75 -24.92
CA MET A 370 17.56 -13.08 -25.05
C MET A 370 17.12 -12.83 -26.50
N GLU A 371 18.02 -12.93 -27.48
CA GLU A 371 17.70 -12.79 -28.91
C GLU A 371 17.21 -14.11 -29.53
N LYS A 372 17.56 -15.26 -28.93
CA LYS A 372 17.04 -16.58 -29.29
C LYS A 372 15.50 -16.65 -29.25
N GLN A 373 14.92 -17.48 -30.12
CA GLN A 373 13.48 -17.76 -30.10
C GLN A 373 13.03 -18.39 -28.76
N GLU A 374 13.87 -19.24 -28.15
CA GLU A 374 13.69 -19.82 -26.82
C GLU A 374 13.30 -18.78 -25.75
N TRP A 375 13.84 -17.56 -25.81
CA TRP A 375 13.51 -16.49 -24.87
C TRP A 375 12.16 -15.82 -25.15
N LYS A 376 11.73 -15.78 -26.41
CA LYS A 376 10.41 -15.26 -26.79
C LYS A 376 9.33 -16.23 -26.34
N ASP A 377 9.53 -17.53 -26.60
CA ASP A 377 8.70 -18.61 -26.10
C ASP A 377 8.62 -18.61 -24.56
N TYR A 378 9.76 -18.40 -23.88
CA TYR A 378 9.81 -18.22 -22.44
C TYR A 378 8.92 -17.05 -21.97
N ILE A 379 9.00 -15.89 -22.64
CA ILE A 379 8.18 -14.72 -22.32
C ILE A 379 6.68 -15.02 -22.53
N GLU A 380 6.33 -15.77 -23.58
CA GLU A 380 4.93 -16.12 -23.87
C GLU A 380 4.37 -17.16 -22.90
N GLU A 381 5.09 -18.24 -22.61
CA GLU A 381 4.66 -19.21 -21.61
C GLU A 381 4.65 -18.61 -20.20
N ALA A 382 5.55 -17.66 -19.87
CA ALA A 382 5.48 -16.90 -18.63
C ALA A 382 4.22 -16.00 -18.54
N LYS A 383 3.83 -15.33 -19.63
CA LYS A 383 2.54 -14.58 -19.71
C LYS A 383 1.35 -15.54 -19.52
N MET A 384 1.34 -16.67 -20.23
CA MET A 384 0.26 -17.68 -20.19
C MET A 384 0.11 -18.35 -18.82
N LEU A 385 1.21 -18.57 -18.09
CA LEU A 385 1.22 -19.10 -16.73
C LEU A 385 1.11 -18.00 -15.66
N LYS A 386 1.10 -16.72 -16.05
CA LYS A 386 1.10 -15.54 -15.16
C LYS A 386 2.26 -15.54 -14.16
N VAL A 387 3.39 -16.11 -14.55
CA VAL A 387 4.63 -16.19 -13.77
C VAL A 387 5.47 -14.94 -14.01
N PRO A 388 6.11 -14.35 -12.98
CA PRO A 388 7.07 -13.27 -13.18
C PRO A 388 8.30 -13.77 -13.95
N VAL A 389 8.51 -13.24 -15.15
CA VAL A 389 9.75 -13.41 -15.94
C VAL A 389 10.98 -13.12 -15.05
N LYS A 390 11.93 -14.07 -15.03
CA LYS A 390 13.25 -13.90 -14.41
C LYS A 390 13.95 -12.71 -15.07
N SER A 391 14.37 -11.74 -14.27
CA SER A 391 15.32 -10.73 -14.72
C SER A 391 16.72 -11.34 -14.60
N PHE A 392 17.41 -11.55 -15.72
CA PHE A 392 18.86 -11.77 -15.69
C PHE A 392 19.55 -10.45 -15.40
N LEU A 393 19.48 -9.50 -16.35
CA LEU A 393 20.07 -8.18 -16.19
C LEU A 393 19.50 -7.44 -14.97
N PRO A 394 20.33 -6.79 -14.14
CA PRO A 394 19.88 -6.03 -12.97
C PRO A 394 19.03 -4.80 -13.35
N ASN A 395 19.27 -4.25 -14.55
CA ASN A 395 18.38 -3.28 -15.16
C ASN A 395 17.19 -3.98 -15.83
N LYS A 396 16.12 -4.23 -15.05
CA LYS A 396 14.86 -4.89 -15.49
C LYS A 396 14.13 -4.23 -16.69
N LYS A 397 14.63 -3.09 -17.20
CA LYS A 397 14.19 -2.45 -18.46
C LYS A 397 14.90 -2.96 -19.72
N LEU A 398 16.10 -3.50 -19.59
CA LEU A 398 16.87 -4.11 -20.69
C LEU A 398 16.49 -5.58 -20.90
N ALA A 399 15.96 -6.24 -19.87
CA ALA A 399 15.54 -7.65 -19.95
C ALA A 399 14.16 -7.87 -20.60
N LEU A 400 13.32 -6.82 -20.72
CA LEU A 400 11.95 -6.92 -21.23
C LEU A 400 11.49 -5.62 -21.91
N PRO A 401 11.31 -5.59 -23.24
CA PRO A 401 10.56 -4.52 -23.89
C PRO A 401 9.06 -4.65 -23.55
N GLY A 402 8.53 -3.69 -22.81
CA GLY A 402 7.07 -3.46 -22.69
C GLY A 402 6.36 -3.94 -21.42
N GLN A 403 7.00 -4.68 -20.50
CA GLN A 403 6.32 -5.13 -19.27
C GLN A 403 6.55 -4.19 -18.08
N PHE A 404 5.46 -3.68 -17.49
CA PHE A 404 5.48 -2.72 -16.38
C PHE A 404 6.19 -3.32 -15.15
N SER A 405 7.11 -2.56 -14.55
CA SER A 405 7.87 -2.98 -13.36
C SER A 405 7.52 -2.14 -12.14
N LEU A 406 7.57 -2.73 -10.94
CA LEU A 406 7.41 -2.01 -9.67
C LEU A 406 8.46 -0.90 -9.44
N HIS A 407 9.50 -0.86 -10.27
CA HIS A 407 10.59 0.12 -10.26
C HIS A 407 10.64 0.95 -11.55
N GLU A 408 9.49 1.15 -12.20
CA GLU A 408 9.39 2.12 -13.26
C GLU A 408 9.89 3.51 -12.82
N ILE A 409 10.48 4.21 -13.77
CA ILE A 409 10.55 5.68 -13.69
C ILE A 409 9.09 6.12 -13.74
N LYS A 410 8.50 6.40 -12.57
CA LYS A 410 7.08 6.72 -12.43
C LYS A 410 6.76 7.85 -13.40
N LYS A 411 6.06 7.50 -14.48
CA LYS A 411 5.45 8.47 -15.38
C LYS A 411 4.38 9.18 -14.56
N LEU A 412 4.53 10.48 -14.47
CA LEU A 412 3.49 11.38 -13.99
C LEU A 412 2.38 11.42 -15.05
N LYS A 413 1.13 11.79 -14.69
CA LYS A 413 0.00 11.80 -15.65
C LYS A 413 0.33 12.63 -16.90
N ASN A 414 1.02 13.75 -16.69
CA ASN A 414 1.53 14.65 -17.73
C ASN A 414 2.70 14.08 -18.58
N GLY A 415 3.00 12.78 -18.48
CA GLY A 415 4.06 12.10 -19.21
C GLY A 415 5.49 12.34 -18.69
N MET A 416 5.69 13.22 -17.70
CA MET A 416 7.02 13.52 -17.19
C MET A 416 7.63 12.35 -16.42
N LYS A 417 8.93 12.14 -16.64
CA LYS A 417 9.73 11.06 -16.07
C LYS A 417 10.42 11.53 -14.77
N ILE A 418 10.12 10.91 -13.63
CA ILE A 418 10.84 11.14 -12.36
C ILE A 418 12.28 10.59 -12.48
N GLN A 419 13.29 11.46 -12.40
CA GLN A 419 14.70 11.07 -12.43
C GLN A 419 15.04 10.17 -11.23
N ARG A 420 15.78 9.08 -11.46
CA ARG A 420 16.26 8.22 -10.36
C ARG A 420 17.31 8.98 -9.54
N PRO A 421 17.38 8.76 -8.20
CA PRO A 421 18.52 9.20 -7.40
C PRO A 421 19.84 8.70 -8.02
N PRO A 422 20.95 9.44 -7.89
CA PRO A 422 22.26 8.90 -8.21
C PRO A 422 22.54 7.65 -7.36
N GLU A 423 23.31 6.73 -7.91
CA GLU A 423 23.81 5.57 -7.15
C GLU A 423 24.78 6.05 -6.06
N LYS A 424 24.86 5.29 -4.96
CA LYS A 424 25.78 5.60 -3.87
C LYS A 424 27.21 5.25 -4.32
N PRO A 425 28.22 6.12 -4.08
CA PRO A 425 29.61 5.71 -4.22
C PRO A 425 29.95 4.62 -3.19
N TYR A 426 31.02 3.87 -3.46
CA TYR A 426 31.48 2.76 -2.61
C TYR A 426 31.76 3.20 -1.17
N ASN A 427 32.35 4.38 -1.01
CA ASN A 427 32.70 4.99 0.28
C ASN A 427 31.50 5.61 1.04
N PHE A 428 30.24 5.40 0.60
CA PHE A 428 29.08 5.93 1.30
C PHE A 428 28.84 5.18 2.64
N PRO A 429 28.86 5.86 3.81
CA PRO A 429 28.76 5.20 5.10
C PRO A 429 27.50 4.32 5.28
N ALA A 430 27.67 3.15 5.88
CA ALA A 430 26.59 2.22 6.16
C ALA A 430 25.88 2.59 7.47
N LYS A 431 24.56 2.77 7.43
CA LYS A 431 23.78 3.05 8.65
C LYS A 431 24.02 1.97 9.71
N PRO A 432 24.17 2.34 11.00
CA PRO A 432 24.39 1.38 12.07
C PRO A 432 23.20 0.39 12.14
N PRO A 433 23.47 -0.92 12.34
CA PRO A 433 22.42 -1.88 12.64
C PRO A 433 21.75 -1.56 13.98
N THR A 434 20.44 -1.81 14.07
CA THR A 434 19.68 -1.70 15.32
C THR A 434 20.24 -2.65 16.39
N ALA A 435 20.11 -2.33 17.68
CA ALA A 435 20.55 -3.15 18.82
C ALA A 435 20.15 -4.63 18.69
N GLN A 436 18.87 -4.91 18.36
CA GLN A 436 18.38 -6.25 18.04
C GLN A 436 19.16 -6.94 16.91
N ARG A 437 19.54 -6.21 15.86
CA ARG A 437 20.36 -6.74 14.76
C ARG A 437 21.84 -6.90 15.12
N ILE A 438 22.36 -6.15 16.09
CA ILE A 438 23.69 -6.37 16.66
C ILE A 438 23.67 -7.70 17.44
N PHE A 439 22.74 -7.84 18.39
CA PHE A 439 22.48 -9.08 19.13
C PHE A 439 22.28 -10.30 18.21
N CYS A 440 21.35 -10.22 17.25
CA CYS A 440 21.12 -11.29 16.27
C CYS A 440 22.27 -11.48 15.26
N SER A 441 23.34 -10.67 15.29
CA SER A 441 24.56 -10.90 14.49
C SER A 441 25.70 -11.49 15.31
N GLU A 442 25.75 -11.20 16.62
CA GLU A 442 26.65 -11.83 17.58
C GLU A 442 26.15 -13.25 17.89
N LYS A 443 24.92 -13.39 18.42
CA LYS A 443 24.32 -14.69 18.81
C LYS A 443 24.02 -15.63 17.64
N ARG A 444 23.99 -15.15 16.39
CA ARG A 444 23.92 -16.02 15.19
C ARG A 444 25.20 -16.82 14.93
N LYS A 445 26.28 -16.60 15.70
CA LYS A 445 27.44 -17.49 15.73
C LYS A 445 27.28 -18.66 16.72
N GLU A 446 26.39 -18.51 17.71
CA GLU A 446 26.17 -19.46 18.81
C GLU A 446 24.91 -20.31 18.60
N VAL A 447 23.88 -19.75 17.92
CA VAL A 447 22.57 -20.38 17.73
C VAL A 447 22.41 -20.85 16.28
N GLU A 448 22.19 -22.16 16.09
CA GLU A 448 22.01 -22.76 14.76
C GLU A 448 20.72 -22.32 14.05
N ASP A 449 19.63 -22.17 14.81
CA ASP A 449 18.30 -21.77 14.35
C ASP A 449 18.15 -20.23 14.31
N PRO A 450 18.12 -19.57 13.13
CA PRO A 450 18.07 -18.11 13.07
C PRO A 450 16.72 -17.52 13.49
N SER A 451 15.68 -18.35 13.64
CA SER A 451 14.34 -17.94 14.09
C SER A 451 14.30 -17.63 15.59
N LYS A 452 14.90 -18.51 16.41
CA LYS A 452 14.93 -18.42 17.88
C LYS A 452 15.64 -17.16 18.38
N LEU A 453 16.54 -16.58 17.58
CA LEU A 453 17.22 -15.31 17.88
C LEU A 453 16.26 -14.13 18.15
N LEU A 454 15.06 -14.13 17.55
CA LEU A 454 14.08 -13.07 17.80
C LEU A 454 13.37 -13.24 19.15
N GLU A 455 13.13 -14.49 19.54
CA GLU A 455 12.54 -14.88 20.82
C GLU A 455 13.55 -14.68 21.96
N MET A 456 14.82 -15.03 21.74
CA MET A 456 15.92 -14.74 22.67
C MET A 456 16.09 -13.24 22.91
N TRP A 457 15.96 -12.39 21.88
CA TRP A 457 15.92 -10.93 22.09
C TRP A 457 14.68 -10.49 22.89
N GLY A 458 13.56 -11.21 22.77
CA GLY A 458 12.33 -11.02 23.54
C GLY A 458 12.45 -11.42 25.02
N ALA A 459 13.20 -12.47 25.32
CA ALA A 459 13.51 -12.93 26.67
C ALA A 459 14.66 -12.17 27.35
N LEU A 460 15.55 -11.55 26.56
CA LEU A 460 16.71 -10.79 27.05
C LEU A 460 16.31 -9.69 28.05
N SER A 461 17.05 -9.56 29.15
CA SER A 461 16.76 -8.59 30.21
C SER A 461 16.88 -7.14 29.72
N GLU A 462 16.26 -6.20 30.44
CA GLU A 462 16.42 -4.78 30.12
C GLU A 462 17.87 -4.29 30.24
N GLU A 463 18.68 -4.90 31.10
CA GLU A 463 20.05 -4.48 31.36
C GLU A 463 20.98 -4.92 30.23
N GLU A 464 20.88 -6.19 29.82
CA GLU A 464 21.56 -6.69 28.62
C GLU A 464 21.13 -5.92 27.36
N ARG A 465 19.83 -5.63 27.19
CA ARG A 465 19.34 -4.79 26.08
C ARG A 465 20.00 -3.41 26.07
N LYS A 466 20.17 -2.77 27.23
CA LYS A 466 20.87 -1.47 27.36
C LYS A 466 22.34 -1.56 26.91
N VAL A 467 23.02 -2.70 27.07
CA VAL A 467 24.37 -2.92 26.50
C VAL A 467 24.35 -2.91 24.97
N TYR A 468 23.38 -3.58 24.33
CA TYR A 468 23.26 -3.56 22.85
C TYR A 468 22.76 -2.21 22.32
N GLU A 469 21.99 -1.45 23.11
CA GLU A 469 21.63 -0.07 22.80
C GLU A 469 22.81 0.90 22.96
N GLY A 470 23.73 0.65 23.90
CA GLY A 470 25.04 1.31 24.00
C GLY A 470 25.87 1.08 22.74
N LYS A 471 26.12 -0.19 22.38
CA LYS A 471 26.78 -0.58 21.12
C LYS A 471 26.13 0.10 19.89
N GLN A 472 24.80 0.23 19.86
CA GLN A 472 24.10 0.96 18.79
C GLN A 472 24.39 2.46 18.81
N GLN A 473 24.46 3.10 19.97
CA GLN A 473 24.77 4.53 20.12
C GLN A 473 26.21 4.86 19.70
N ASP A 474 27.16 3.97 20.01
CA ASP A 474 28.57 4.12 19.65
C ASP A 474 28.79 3.94 18.14
N LEU A 475 28.23 2.88 17.55
CA LEU A 475 28.20 2.69 16.09
C LEU A 475 27.43 3.84 15.39
N ALA A 476 26.46 4.45 16.06
CA ALA A 476 25.79 5.65 15.56
C ALA A 476 26.61 6.93 15.76
N ALA A 477 27.61 6.98 16.64
CA ALA A 477 28.59 8.07 16.74
C ALA A 477 29.60 7.98 15.61
N GLN A 478 30.23 6.82 15.43
CA GLN A 478 31.12 6.51 14.31
C GLN A 478 30.43 6.82 12.96
N TYR A 479 29.21 6.34 12.74
CA TYR A 479 28.45 6.69 11.52
C TYR A 479 28.16 8.19 11.35
N ARG A 480 28.03 8.98 12.43
CA ARG A 480 27.89 10.44 12.33
C ARG A 480 29.21 11.11 11.93
N GLU A 481 30.34 10.58 12.39
CA GLU A 481 31.68 11.04 12.03
C GLU A 481 32.01 10.65 10.58
N ASP A 482 31.80 9.38 10.20
CA ASP A 482 31.91 8.89 8.82
C ASP A 482 31.08 9.72 7.83
N VAL A 483 29.82 10.05 8.18
CA VAL A 483 28.95 10.88 7.34
C VAL A 483 29.45 12.32 7.25
N GLN A 484 30.07 12.88 8.30
CA GLN A 484 30.67 14.21 8.25
C GLN A 484 31.96 14.22 7.43
N ALA A 485 32.81 13.20 7.57
CA ALA A 485 33.99 13.00 6.73
C ALA A 485 33.61 12.82 5.24
N PHE A 486 32.57 12.03 4.97
CA PHE A 486 32.03 11.85 3.63
C PHE A 486 31.36 13.11 3.08
N GLU A 487 30.56 13.86 3.86
CA GLU A 487 30.03 15.17 3.45
C GLU A 487 31.16 16.21 3.22
N GLY A 488 32.30 16.04 3.89
CA GLY A 488 33.53 16.80 3.68
C GLY A 488 34.37 16.37 2.47
N SER A 489 34.19 15.15 1.93
CA SER A 489 34.91 14.66 0.76
C SER A 489 34.34 15.20 -0.55
N ASP A 490 35.15 15.31 -1.60
CA ASP A 490 34.68 15.83 -2.88
C ASP A 490 33.73 14.85 -3.61
N GLU A 491 33.90 13.53 -3.41
CA GLU A 491 32.93 12.51 -3.83
C GLU A 491 31.56 12.74 -3.18
N GLY A 492 31.53 13.04 -1.88
CA GLY A 492 30.30 13.32 -1.15
C GLY A 492 29.65 14.63 -1.58
N LYS A 493 30.43 15.71 -1.71
CA LYS A 493 29.95 16.99 -2.25
C LYS A 493 29.31 16.81 -3.63
N GLU A 494 29.95 16.07 -4.53
CA GLU A 494 29.43 15.70 -5.86
C GLU A 494 28.12 14.90 -5.75
N TYR A 495 28.11 13.81 -4.96
CA TYR A 495 26.94 12.96 -4.76
C TYR A 495 25.74 13.74 -4.19
N PHE A 496 25.94 14.54 -3.14
CA PHE A 496 24.87 15.34 -2.53
C PHE A 496 24.39 16.48 -3.43
N LYS A 497 25.27 17.10 -4.22
CA LYS A 497 24.93 18.08 -5.28
C LYS A 497 24.04 17.45 -6.36
N ARG A 498 24.42 16.29 -6.90
CA ARG A 498 23.62 15.51 -7.88
C ARG A 498 22.29 15.05 -7.28
N LEU A 499 22.30 14.55 -6.03
CA LEU A 499 21.10 14.11 -5.30
C LEU A 499 20.12 15.27 -5.03
N ALA A 500 20.63 16.45 -4.66
CA ALA A 500 19.81 17.65 -4.47
C ALA A 500 19.20 18.15 -5.78
N GLN A 501 19.96 18.12 -6.88
CA GLN A 501 19.48 18.45 -8.22
C GLN A 501 18.35 17.51 -8.67
N VAL A 502 18.53 16.18 -8.52
CA VAL A 502 17.49 15.19 -8.81
C VAL A 502 16.26 15.39 -7.93
N ARG A 503 16.42 15.57 -6.61
CA ARG A 503 15.31 15.85 -5.69
C ARG A 503 14.52 17.10 -6.10
N LYS A 504 15.20 18.18 -6.48
CA LYS A 504 14.57 19.42 -6.97
C LYS A 504 13.85 19.22 -8.29
N SER A 505 14.49 18.54 -9.25
CA SER A 505 13.92 18.17 -10.56
C SER A 505 12.61 17.38 -10.39
N ASN A 506 12.63 16.37 -9.54
CA ASN A 506 11.48 15.52 -9.23
C ASN A 506 10.37 16.28 -8.48
N ALA A 507 10.71 17.15 -7.54
CA ALA A 507 9.73 17.98 -6.84
C ALA A 507 9.05 18.98 -7.80
N ILE A 508 9.79 19.54 -8.76
CA ILE A 508 9.23 20.38 -9.84
C ILE A 508 8.34 19.53 -10.76
N ALA A 509 8.77 18.34 -11.19
CA ALA A 509 7.96 17.46 -12.03
C ALA A 509 6.63 17.06 -11.36
N GLN A 510 6.67 16.67 -10.07
CA GLN A 510 5.45 16.39 -9.29
C GLN A 510 4.57 17.63 -9.07
N ALA A 511 5.15 18.82 -8.94
CA ALA A 511 4.39 20.06 -8.90
C ALA A 511 3.75 20.38 -10.25
N LYS A 512 4.41 20.06 -11.38
CA LYS A 512 3.79 20.15 -12.71
C LYS A 512 2.60 19.19 -12.82
N ASP A 513 2.75 17.94 -12.39
CA ASP A 513 1.67 16.95 -12.50
C ASP A 513 0.43 17.33 -11.70
N LYS A 514 0.61 17.83 -10.46
CA LYS A 514 -0.48 18.15 -9.53
C LYS A 514 -1.18 19.49 -9.78
N TYR A 515 -0.59 20.38 -10.57
CA TYR A 515 -1.05 21.77 -10.69
C TYR A 515 -1.05 22.33 -12.13
N LEU A 516 -0.52 21.58 -13.11
CA LEU A 516 -0.53 21.93 -14.54
C LEU A 516 -1.25 20.88 -15.41
N GLU A 517 -2.13 20.07 -14.80
CA GLU A 517 -2.90 19.02 -15.50
C GLU A 517 -3.81 19.60 -16.61
N GLY A 518 -4.28 20.84 -16.46
CA GLY A 518 -5.05 21.60 -17.45
C GLY A 518 -4.28 22.74 -18.14
N MET A 519 -2.95 22.74 -18.16
CA MET A 519 -2.18 23.80 -18.83
C MET A 519 -2.41 23.75 -20.36
N PRO A 520 -2.80 24.87 -21.01
CA PRO A 520 -2.87 24.96 -22.47
C PRO A 520 -1.55 24.52 -23.13
N LYS A 521 -1.64 23.89 -24.29
CA LYS A 521 -0.46 23.45 -25.08
C LYS A 521 -0.20 24.48 -26.17
N LYS A 522 1.07 24.86 -26.36
CA LYS A 522 1.47 25.73 -27.48
C LYS A 522 0.88 25.19 -28.80
N PRO A 523 0.23 26.02 -29.62
CA PRO A 523 -0.26 25.62 -30.92
C PRO A 523 0.91 25.33 -31.87
N LYS A 524 0.56 24.83 -33.05
CA LYS A 524 1.51 24.56 -34.12
C LYS A 524 1.69 25.87 -34.92
N GLY A 525 2.93 26.33 -35.09
CA GLY A 525 3.23 27.46 -35.96
C GLY A 525 3.00 27.13 -37.44
N ALA A 526 3.01 28.15 -38.31
CA ALA A 526 2.62 28.04 -39.73
C ALA A 526 3.18 26.81 -40.46
N ILE A 527 4.52 26.66 -40.44
CA ILE A 527 5.24 25.53 -41.05
C ILE A 527 4.75 24.17 -40.52
N GLN A 528 4.38 24.10 -39.23
CA GLN A 528 3.94 22.88 -38.55
C GLN A 528 2.46 22.56 -38.81
N LEU A 529 1.64 23.54 -39.20
CA LEU A 529 0.27 23.37 -39.68
C LEU A 529 0.28 22.90 -41.14
N PHE A 530 0.99 23.61 -42.02
CA PHE A 530 1.23 23.21 -43.41
C PHE A 530 1.81 21.78 -43.50
N LEU A 531 2.80 21.46 -42.66
CA LEU A 531 3.37 20.12 -42.54
C LEU A 531 2.38 19.06 -42.00
N GLN A 532 1.30 19.44 -41.32
CA GLN A 532 0.24 18.49 -40.94
C GLN A 532 -0.77 18.29 -42.06
N GLU A 533 -0.95 19.26 -42.94
CA GLU A 533 -1.88 19.21 -44.06
C GLU A 533 -1.25 18.47 -45.25
N LYS A 534 -0.22 19.06 -45.88
CA LYS A 534 0.45 18.48 -47.05
C LYS A 534 1.07 17.09 -46.79
N LEU A 535 1.42 16.73 -45.54
CA LEU A 535 1.90 15.38 -45.21
C LEU A 535 0.77 14.34 -45.17
N LYS A 536 -0.50 14.72 -44.94
CA LYS A 536 -1.63 13.79 -45.18
C LYS A 536 -1.73 13.47 -46.67
N ASP A 537 -1.61 14.50 -47.51
CA ASP A 537 -1.86 14.37 -48.94
C ASP A 537 -0.69 13.69 -49.66
N LEU A 538 0.56 14.04 -49.32
CA LEU A 538 1.73 13.29 -49.79
C LEU A 538 1.79 11.86 -49.22
N LYS A 539 1.22 11.57 -48.04
CA LYS A 539 1.07 10.17 -47.59
C LYS A 539 -0.01 9.40 -48.36
N LYS A 540 -1.03 10.07 -48.93
CA LYS A 540 -1.96 9.43 -49.88
C LYS A 540 -1.27 9.18 -51.23
N ALA A 541 -0.49 10.15 -51.71
CA ALA A 541 0.16 10.10 -53.02
C ALA A 541 1.41 9.20 -53.08
N LYS A 542 2.16 9.06 -51.97
CA LYS A 542 3.38 8.26 -51.84
C LYS A 542 3.33 7.42 -50.55
N PRO A 543 2.64 6.27 -50.52
CA PRO A 543 2.45 5.48 -49.31
C PRO A 543 3.73 4.81 -48.78
N ASP A 544 4.69 4.48 -49.65
CA ASP A 544 5.89 3.70 -49.31
C ASP A 544 7.07 4.51 -48.75
N LEU A 545 7.10 5.82 -49.00
CA LEU A 545 8.18 6.67 -48.49
C LEU A 545 8.08 6.85 -46.97
N LYS A 546 9.23 6.83 -46.30
CA LYS A 546 9.30 6.88 -44.85
C LYS A 546 9.20 8.31 -44.32
N GLY A 547 8.78 8.40 -43.06
CA GLY A 547 8.42 9.66 -42.41
C GLY A 547 9.52 10.69 -42.14
N PRO A 548 10.83 10.47 -42.36
CA PRO A 548 11.81 11.56 -42.45
C PRO A 548 11.70 12.29 -43.78
N ASP A 549 11.67 11.55 -44.88
CA ASP A 549 11.88 12.05 -46.24
C ASP A 549 10.64 12.78 -46.75
N LEU A 550 9.45 12.24 -46.46
CA LEU A 550 8.17 12.94 -46.60
C LEU A 550 8.11 14.28 -45.83
N LYS A 551 8.92 14.49 -44.78
CA LYS A 551 9.00 15.79 -44.09
C LYS A 551 10.02 16.73 -44.71
N ASN A 552 11.00 16.21 -45.44
CA ASN A 552 11.96 17.02 -46.20
C ASN A 552 11.29 17.54 -47.47
N GLU A 553 10.61 16.67 -48.23
CA GLU A 553 9.78 17.09 -49.39
C GLU A 553 8.78 18.19 -49.00
N VAL A 554 8.05 18.04 -47.87
CA VAL A 554 7.10 19.09 -47.42
C VAL A 554 7.80 20.35 -46.90
N ARG A 555 9.04 20.27 -46.39
CA ARG A 555 9.82 21.45 -46.01
C ARG A 555 10.37 22.20 -47.23
N GLU A 556 10.66 21.50 -48.31
CA GLU A 556 11.05 22.09 -49.59
C GLU A 556 9.83 22.67 -50.30
N ALA A 557 8.68 21.98 -50.28
CA ALA A 557 7.40 22.55 -50.69
C ALA A 557 7.06 23.84 -49.92
N TRP A 558 7.32 23.92 -48.61
CA TRP A 558 7.14 25.18 -47.86
C TRP A 558 8.12 26.29 -48.30
N LYS A 559 9.32 25.94 -48.77
CA LYS A 559 10.28 26.90 -49.35
C LYS A 559 9.90 27.36 -50.76
N SER A 560 9.13 26.57 -51.51
CA SER A 560 8.68 26.89 -52.88
C SER A 560 7.26 27.44 -52.98
N CYS A 561 6.38 27.20 -52.00
CA CYS A 561 5.02 27.77 -51.95
C CYS A 561 5.08 29.31 -52.00
N PRO A 562 4.15 29.98 -52.70
CA PRO A 562 4.12 31.44 -52.80
C PRO A 562 3.86 32.10 -51.43
N GLU A 563 4.23 33.37 -51.29
CA GLU A 563 4.14 34.07 -50.01
C GLU A 563 2.69 34.18 -49.49
N GLU A 564 1.70 34.33 -50.38
CA GLU A 564 0.28 34.38 -50.01
C GLU A 564 -0.22 33.08 -49.36
N GLU A 565 0.20 31.91 -49.85
CA GLU A 565 -0.08 30.65 -49.14
C GLU A 565 0.57 30.66 -47.75
N ARG A 566 1.82 31.14 -47.64
CA ARG A 566 2.52 31.19 -46.35
C ARG A 566 1.83 32.14 -45.37
N LYS A 567 1.33 33.30 -45.82
CA LYS A 567 0.54 34.25 -45.02
C LYS A 567 -0.71 33.59 -44.46
N VAL A 568 -1.51 32.90 -45.28
CA VAL A 568 -2.70 32.16 -44.82
C VAL A 568 -2.37 31.14 -43.71
N TYR A 569 -1.19 30.50 -43.73
CA TYR A 569 -0.75 29.63 -42.63
C TYR A 569 -0.10 30.37 -41.44
N GLN A 570 0.42 31.58 -41.63
CA GLN A 570 0.86 32.49 -40.56
C GLN A 570 -0.34 33.04 -39.81
N ASP A 571 -1.34 33.60 -40.50
CA ASP A 571 -2.60 34.08 -39.91
C ASP A 571 -3.30 32.98 -39.11
N LYS A 572 -3.39 31.75 -39.65
CA LYS A 572 -3.91 30.58 -38.94
C LYS A 572 -3.07 30.23 -37.70
N ALA A 573 -1.76 30.40 -37.74
CA ALA A 573 -0.88 30.14 -36.59
C ALA A 573 -0.97 31.23 -35.52
N ASP A 574 -1.08 32.49 -35.93
CA ASP A 574 -1.10 33.64 -35.04
C ASP A 574 -2.47 33.81 -34.35
N ASN A 575 -3.57 33.51 -35.05
CA ASN A 575 -4.89 33.36 -34.43
C ASN A 575 -4.97 32.18 -33.45
N LEU A 576 -4.24 31.08 -33.71
CA LEU A 576 -4.11 29.99 -32.73
C LEU A 576 -3.18 30.37 -31.57
N MET A 577 -2.18 31.23 -31.79
CA MET A 577 -1.29 31.76 -30.75
C MET A 577 -1.99 32.77 -29.84
N SER A 578 -2.82 33.67 -30.36
CA SER A 578 -3.58 34.64 -29.56
C SER A 578 -4.57 33.92 -28.62
N ALA A 579 -5.39 33.00 -29.13
CA ALA A 579 -6.28 32.16 -28.33
C ALA A 579 -5.53 31.29 -27.30
N TYR A 580 -4.31 30.84 -27.64
CA TYR A 580 -3.42 30.18 -26.69
C TYR A 580 -2.86 31.13 -25.62
N GLU A 581 -2.55 32.38 -25.95
CA GLU A 581 -2.10 33.37 -24.97
C GLU A 581 -3.22 33.85 -24.06
N GLU A 582 -4.46 33.90 -24.54
CA GLU A 582 -5.67 34.19 -23.75
C GLU A 582 -5.96 33.08 -22.75
N SER A 583 -6.10 31.84 -23.21
CA SER A 583 -6.24 30.69 -22.33
C SER A 583 -5.02 30.52 -21.39
N LEU A 584 -3.82 30.95 -21.77
CA LEU A 584 -2.68 31.06 -20.84
C LEU A 584 -2.85 32.16 -19.78
N LYS A 585 -3.46 33.31 -20.09
CA LYS A 585 -3.72 34.39 -19.11
C LYS A 585 -4.70 33.87 -18.06
N GLU A 586 -5.84 33.34 -18.47
CA GLU A 586 -6.84 32.70 -17.60
C GLU A 586 -6.23 31.57 -16.74
N PHE A 587 -5.45 30.69 -17.38
CA PHE A 587 -4.80 29.59 -16.68
C PHE A 587 -3.74 30.08 -15.68
N ARG A 588 -3.01 31.17 -15.96
CA ARG A 588 -2.08 31.81 -15.01
C ARG A 588 -2.80 32.45 -13.82
N GLU A 589 -4.02 32.94 -14.02
CA GLU A 589 -4.85 33.51 -12.96
C GLU A 589 -5.57 32.45 -12.13
N THR A 590 -5.79 31.26 -12.68
CA THR A 590 -6.33 30.11 -11.94
C THR A 590 -5.49 29.77 -10.70
N GLU A 591 -6.14 29.42 -9.59
CA GLU A 591 -5.47 29.10 -8.32
C GLU A 591 -4.38 28.04 -8.48
N ASN A 592 -4.53 27.10 -9.40
CA ASN A 592 -3.60 25.99 -9.61
C ASN A 592 -2.24 26.48 -10.14
N PHE A 593 -2.19 27.45 -11.07
CA PHE A 593 -0.92 28.07 -11.47
C PHE A 593 -0.33 28.90 -10.32
N LYS A 594 -1.14 29.64 -9.57
CA LYS A 594 -0.69 30.39 -8.37
C LYS A 594 -0.09 29.44 -7.32
N LYS A 595 -0.69 28.27 -7.10
CA LYS A 595 -0.17 27.17 -6.26
C LYS A 595 1.15 26.61 -6.81
N TYR A 596 1.20 26.24 -8.10
CA TYR A 596 2.42 25.78 -8.80
C TYR A 596 3.59 26.76 -8.65
N ALA A 597 3.38 28.04 -9.02
CA ALA A 597 4.37 29.09 -8.93
C ALA A 597 4.86 29.29 -7.50
N SER A 598 3.98 29.15 -6.50
CA SER A 598 4.38 29.19 -5.08
C SER A 598 5.32 28.03 -4.71
N GLN A 599 5.10 26.82 -5.22
CA GLN A 599 5.93 25.65 -4.94
C GLN A 599 7.27 25.73 -5.68
N VAL A 600 7.27 26.10 -6.96
CA VAL A 600 8.50 26.36 -7.72
C VAL A 600 9.32 27.47 -7.06
N ARG A 601 8.70 28.54 -6.57
CA ARG A 601 9.40 29.62 -5.84
C ARG A 601 9.96 29.18 -4.48
N LYS A 602 9.37 28.19 -3.81
CA LYS A 602 9.97 27.56 -2.61
C LYS A 602 11.18 26.69 -2.99
N LEU A 603 11.09 25.93 -4.09
CA LEU A 603 12.14 25.05 -4.61
C LEU A 603 13.29 25.79 -5.33
N SER A 604 13.06 27.02 -5.80
CA SER A 604 14.06 27.85 -6.48
C SER A 604 14.76 28.84 -5.56
N LYS A 605 14.17 29.22 -4.43
CA LYS A 605 14.84 30.05 -3.41
C LYS A 605 16.06 29.30 -2.82
N LYS A 606 17.25 29.66 -3.30
CA LYS A 606 18.53 29.36 -2.63
C LYS A 606 18.43 29.86 -1.18
N LYS A 607 18.80 29.02 -0.22
CA LYS A 607 18.77 29.33 1.22
C LYS A 607 19.59 30.61 1.47
N PRO A 608 19.03 31.68 2.06
CA PRO A 608 19.77 32.90 2.31
C PRO A 608 20.74 32.71 3.48
N GLY A 609 21.96 32.28 3.17
CA GLY A 609 23.05 32.07 4.12
C GLY A 609 24.33 31.71 3.37
N GLY A 610 25.38 32.50 3.57
CA GLY A 610 26.68 32.36 2.90
C GLY A 610 26.97 33.49 1.89
N GLY A 611 27.95 34.33 2.21
CA GLY A 611 28.71 35.16 1.26
C GLY A 611 28.03 36.42 0.70
N LYS A 612 28.30 37.59 1.31
CA LYS A 612 28.44 38.85 0.54
C LYS A 612 29.86 38.88 -0.04
N GLY A 613 30.05 38.33 -1.24
CA GLY A 613 31.28 38.52 -2.01
C GLY A 613 31.06 39.54 -3.12
N LYS A 614 31.80 40.66 -3.11
CA LYS A 614 31.85 41.59 -4.26
C LYS A 614 32.94 41.13 -5.22
N GLY A 615 32.56 40.52 -6.34
CA GLY A 615 33.41 40.40 -7.53
C GLY A 615 32.83 41.27 -8.65
N LYS A 616 33.61 42.22 -9.18
CA LYS A 616 33.21 43.03 -10.34
C LYS A 616 33.70 42.36 -11.63
N GLY A 617 32.80 42.17 -12.59
CA GLY A 617 33.12 41.88 -14.00
C GLY A 617 32.15 42.64 -14.90
N LYS A 618 32.67 43.31 -15.94
CA LYS A 618 31.86 43.98 -17.00
C LYS A 618 31.19 42.89 -17.88
N ARG A 619 30.19 43.14 -18.75
CA ARG A 619 29.83 44.35 -19.53
C ARG A 619 28.31 44.55 -19.67
N SER A 620 27.92 45.79 -19.99
CA SER A 620 26.73 46.32 -20.74
C SER A 620 25.58 45.39 -21.18
N GLY A 621 24.32 45.81 -21.29
CA GLY A 621 23.64 47.13 -21.21
C GLY A 621 22.28 47.07 -21.98
N LYS A 622 21.44 48.09 -22.18
CA LYS A 622 21.22 49.42 -21.55
C LYS A 622 19.86 49.98 -22.06
N SER A 623 18.82 50.04 -21.22
CA SER A 623 17.59 50.85 -21.40
C SER A 623 16.64 50.69 -20.19
N SER A 624 15.65 51.54 -19.94
CA SER A 624 15.59 53.02 -19.73
C SER A 624 14.10 53.40 -19.55
N SER A 625 13.79 54.35 -18.65
CA SER A 625 12.42 54.60 -18.12
C SER A 625 11.84 53.42 -17.30
N GLY A 626 10.81 53.57 -16.46
CA GLY A 626 10.05 54.76 -16.07
C GLY A 626 9.55 54.69 -14.60
N ARG A 627 9.44 55.84 -13.95
CA ARG A 627 9.21 56.04 -12.50
C ARG A 627 7.71 55.97 -12.15
N GLY A 628 7.29 55.04 -11.26
CA GLY A 628 5.90 54.98 -10.79
C GLY A 628 5.71 54.19 -9.47
N LYS A 629 4.97 54.76 -8.50
CA LYS A 629 4.69 54.13 -7.18
C LYS A 629 3.27 53.54 -7.13
N GLY A 630 3.14 52.23 -6.90
CA GLY A 630 1.86 51.57 -6.61
C GLY A 630 1.87 50.81 -5.27
N LYS A 631 1.16 51.30 -4.24
CA LYS A 631 1.08 50.65 -2.91
C LYS A 631 0.03 49.51 -2.88
N GLY A 632 0.37 48.35 -3.44
CA GLY A 632 -0.42 47.12 -3.28
C GLY A 632 -0.38 46.56 -1.84
N LYS A 633 -1.54 46.34 -1.21
CA LYS A 633 -1.66 46.00 0.23
C LYS A 633 -1.42 44.51 0.53
N GLY A 634 -0.93 44.23 1.75
CA GLY A 634 -1.53 43.16 2.56
C GLY A 634 -1.01 41.72 2.45
N ALA A 635 0.29 41.48 2.19
CA ALA A 635 0.84 40.14 2.42
C ALA A 635 0.69 39.72 3.90
N LYS A 636 -0.12 38.68 4.18
CA LYS A 636 -0.33 38.15 5.55
C LYS A 636 0.98 37.60 6.14
N LYS A 637 1.72 38.48 6.83
CA LYS A 637 2.89 38.18 7.69
C LYS A 637 2.47 37.07 8.66
N ASN A 638 3.17 35.92 8.65
CA ASN A 638 3.00 34.88 9.67
C ASN A 638 2.99 35.55 11.07
N GLN A 639 2.09 35.13 11.96
CA GLN A 639 1.98 35.67 13.32
C GLN A 639 3.34 35.49 14.05
N ARG A 640 4.19 36.51 13.99
CA ARG A 640 5.32 36.65 14.92
C ARG A 640 4.72 36.87 16.31
N GLY A 641 5.37 36.33 17.34
CA GLY A 641 5.02 36.67 18.72
C GLY A 641 5.18 38.17 18.97
N PRO A 642 4.69 38.69 20.13
CA PRO A 642 4.95 40.07 20.51
C PRO A 642 6.45 40.37 20.42
N GLU A 643 6.77 41.55 19.90
CA GLU A 643 8.14 41.96 19.68
C GLU A 643 8.86 42.11 21.03
N VAL A 644 10.16 41.81 21.05
CA VAL A 644 10.95 41.68 22.29
C VAL A 644 11.35 43.08 22.75
N PRO A 645 11.01 43.52 23.98
CA PRO A 645 11.44 44.81 24.51
C PRO A 645 12.96 44.90 24.53
N GLU A 646 13.50 46.08 24.20
CA GLU A 646 14.94 46.33 24.19
C GLU A 646 15.56 46.25 25.60
N SER A 647 14.73 46.48 26.62
CA SER A 647 14.99 46.31 28.05
C SER A 647 15.13 44.85 28.50
N MET A 648 14.93 43.86 27.63
CA MET A 648 15.21 42.46 27.95
C MET A 648 16.73 42.22 28.00
N PRO A 649 17.27 41.67 29.10
CA PRO A 649 18.67 41.28 29.18
C PRO A 649 19.06 40.38 27.99
N LYS A 650 20.02 40.87 27.20
CA LYS A 650 20.54 40.15 26.05
C LYS A 650 21.27 38.91 26.57
N LYS A 651 21.17 37.79 25.86
CA LYS A 651 21.86 36.56 26.27
C LYS A 651 23.36 36.83 26.43
N PRO A 652 24.02 36.28 27.47
CA PRO A 652 25.46 36.39 27.66
C PRO A 652 26.18 35.86 26.41
N LYS A 653 27.32 36.48 26.07
CA LYS A 653 28.23 35.93 25.07
C LYS A 653 28.76 34.59 25.57
N SER A 654 28.75 33.57 24.73
CA SER A 654 29.48 32.33 25.02
C SER A 654 30.99 32.59 25.04
N ALA A 655 31.78 31.77 25.74
CA ALA A 655 33.24 31.92 25.90
C ALA A 655 33.97 32.28 24.59
N MET A 656 33.74 31.51 23.53
CA MET A 656 34.28 31.75 22.19
C MET A 656 33.86 33.11 21.60
N GLN A 657 32.63 33.58 21.85
CA GLN A 657 32.18 34.92 21.44
C GLN A 657 32.74 36.04 22.32
N LEU A 658 33.11 35.74 23.56
CA LEU A 658 33.76 36.66 24.48
C LEU A 658 35.20 36.88 23.99
N PHE A 659 35.96 35.80 23.76
CA PHE A 659 37.26 35.77 23.09
C PHE A 659 37.26 36.46 21.73
N MET A 660 36.37 36.10 20.81
CA MET A 660 36.22 36.76 19.49
C MET A 660 35.87 38.26 19.59
N SER A 661 35.40 38.73 20.75
CA SER A 661 35.13 40.15 21.01
C SER A 661 36.25 40.89 21.74
N LYS A 662 37.17 40.17 22.41
CA LYS A 662 38.43 40.70 22.94
C LYS A 662 39.51 40.73 21.84
N ASN A 663 39.76 39.60 21.17
CA ASN A 663 40.72 39.46 20.05
C ASN A 663 40.16 39.96 18.71
N LYS A 664 39.52 41.14 18.71
CA LYS A 664 38.72 41.65 17.58
C LYS A 664 39.54 42.48 16.58
N GLY A 665 40.70 41.94 16.18
CA GLY A 665 41.59 42.51 15.17
C GLY A 665 42.39 41.47 14.38
N SER A 666 42.68 40.30 14.97
CA SER A 666 43.47 39.23 14.36
C SER A 666 42.66 38.36 13.37
N GLY A 667 42.47 38.92 12.16
CA GLY A 667 41.96 38.18 11.01
C GLY A 667 40.46 37.89 11.00
N GLY A 668 40.02 37.14 9.98
CA GLY A 668 38.61 36.80 9.79
C GLY A 668 38.11 35.72 10.77
N LEU A 669 36.79 35.55 10.84
CA LEU A 669 36.09 34.59 11.74
C LEU A 669 36.64 33.16 11.74
N LYS A 670 37.30 32.72 10.66
CA LYS A 670 37.97 31.41 10.61
C LYS A 670 39.27 31.42 11.43
N ALA A 671 40.17 32.38 11.18
CA ALA A 671 41.41 32.56 11.93
C ALA A 671 41.14 32.80 13.43
N GLN A 672 40.09 33.56 13.78
CA GLN A 672 39.68 33.73 15.18
C GLN A 672 39.15 32.43 15.83
N ALA A 673 38.61 31.48 15.05
CA ALA A 673 38.20 30.17 15.56
C ALA A 673 39.39 29.22 15.69
N GLU A 674 40.34 29.27 14.76
CA GLU A 674 41.61 28.52 14.82
C GLU A 674 42.46 29.00 16.00
N ALA A 675 42.54 30.32 16.24
CA ALA A 675 43.20 30.91 17.41
C ALA A 675 42.50 30.57 18.75
N TRP A 676 41.17 30.38 18.76
CA TRP A 676 40.46 29.87 19.93
C TRP A 676 40.85 28.41 20.22
N SER A 677 40.89 27.56 19.19
CA SER A 677 41.34 26.17 19.33
C SER A 677 42.81 26.05 19.74
N ALA A 678 43.69 26.94 19.25
CA ALA A 678 45.11 26.97 19.59
C ALA A 678 45.41 27.40 21.04
N LEU A 679 44.46 28.02 21.74
CA LEU A 679 44.62 28.48 23.13
C LEU A 679 44.69 27.36 24.18
N GLY A 680 44.48 26.10 23.78
CA GLY A 680 44.49 24.94 24.68
C GLY A 680 43.32 24.92 25.67
N ALA A 681 43.26 23.87 26.49
CA ALA A 681 42.19 23.71 27.48
C ALA A 681 42.27 24.75 28.61
N GLU A 682 43.49 25.12 29.02
CA GLU A 682 43.73 26.06 30.12
C GLU A 682 43.44 27.51 29.70
N GLY A 683 43.98 27.95 28.56
CA GLY A 683 43.68 29.29 28.03
C GLY A 683 42.19 29.47 27.69
N GLN A 684 41.48 28.43 27.23
CA GLN A 684 40.02 28.52 27.03
C GLN A 684 39.24 28.61 28.36
N LYS A 685 39.78 28.06 29.46
CA LYS A 685 39.08 27.96 30.76
C LYS A 685 38.75 29.34 31.33
N GLU A 686 39.67 30.29 31.27
CA GLU A 686 39.45 31.67 31.75
C GLU A 686 38.22 32.32 31.07
N TYR A 687 38.14 32.23 29.74
CA TYR A 687 37.01 32.77 28.97
C TYR A 687 35.72 31.96 29.19
N VAL A 688 35.81 30.69 29.58
CA VAL A 688 34.66 29.86 29.98
C VAL A 688 34.12 30.29 31.33
N ASP A 689 34.97 30.51 32.32
CA ASP A 689 34.56 30.94 33.66
C ASP A 689 34.14 32.43 33.70
N GLU A 690 34.74 33.30 32.87
CA GLU A 690 34.27 34.66 32.61
C GLU A 690 32.89 34.66 31.91
N ALA A 691 32.69 33.84 30.87
CA ALA A 691 31.38 33.71 30.23
C ALA A 691 30.33 33.08 31.15
N ARG A 692 30.74 32.16 32.03
CA ARG A 692 29.88 31.53 33.03
C ARG A 692 29.42 32.52 34.08
N SER A 693 30.33 33.29 34.67
CA SER A 693 29.98 34.33 35.65
C SER A 693 29.11 35.43 35.05
N LEU A 694 29.38 35.91 33.82
CA LEU A 694 28.46 36.77 33.07
C LEU A 694 27.09 36.10 32.84
N SER A 695 27.04 34.78 32.64
CA SER A 695 25.78 34.06 32.46
C SER A 695 24.99 33.94 33.76
N GLU A 696 25.64 33.70 34.89
CA GLU A 696 25.00 33.57 36.20
C GLU A 696 24.49 34.93 36.71
N GLN A 697 25.20 36.02 36.39
CA GLN A 697 24.72 37.39 36.56
C GLN A 697 23.49 37.68 35.67
N THR A 698 23.63 37.63 34.35
CA THR A 698 22.57 38.06 33.39
C THR A 698 21.34 37.15 33.37
N LEU A 699 21.52 35.83 33.52
CA LEU A 699 20.43 34.85 33.52
C LEU A 699 19.81 34.69 34.93
N GLY A 700 20.58 34.96 35.99
CA GLY A 700 20.17 34.88 37.39
C GLY A 700 19.51 36.16 37.90
N ARG A 701 20.27 37.27 38.00
CA ARG A 701 19.78 38.54 38.57
C ARG A 701 18.93 39.31 37.55
N ASP A 702 19.54 39.78 36.47
CA ASP A 702 18.90 40.70 35.51
C ASP A 702 17.61 40.10 34.92
N MET A 703 17.62 38.81 34.60
CA MET A 703 16.44 38.10 34.08
C MET A 703 15.36 37.80 35.12
N LEU A 704 15.68 37.77 36.43
CA LEU A 704 14.66 37.78 37.48
C LEU A 704 14.12 39.21 37.72
N GLU A 705 14.94 40.23 37.58
CA GLU A 705 14.53 41.63 37.72
C GLU A 705 13.70 42.13 36.55
N PHE A 706 14.05 41.78 35.32
CA PHE A 706 13.19 41.95 34.15
C PHE A 706 11.84 41.24 34.31
N ARG A 707 11.78 40.07 34.97
CA ARG A 707 10.50 39.41 35.32
C ARG A 707 9.72 40.15 36.41
N LYS A 708 10.36 41.00 37.22
CA LYS A 708 9.72 41.90 38.20
C LYS A 708 9.26 43.22 37.56
N THR A 709 9.93 43.73 36.51
CA THR A 709 9.56 45.01 35.88
C THR A 709 8.18 44.96 35.21
N GLY A 710 7.55 46.13 35.05
CA GLY A 710 6.26 46.26 34.35
C GLY A 710 6.33 45.77 32.91
N GLU A 711 7.46 46.00 32.23
CA GLU A 711 7.65 45.60 30.83
C GLU A 711 7.79 44.09 30.65
N GLY A 712 8.61 43.41 31.46
CA GLY A 712 8.72 41.95 31.38
C GLY A 712 7.42 41.26 31.76
N LYS A 713 6.67 41.79 32.75
CA LYS A 713 5.30 41.34 33.06
C LYS A 713 4.34 41.56 31.88
N LYS A 714 4.38 42.72 31.21
CA LYS A 714 3.58 43.06 30.02
C LYS A 714 3.92 42.11 28.85
N TYR A 715 5.20 41.90 28.56
CA TYR A 715 5.69 40.99 27.53
C TYR A 715 5.30 39.53 27.81
N LEU A 716 5.46 39.04 29.05
CA LEU A 716 5.03 37.69 29.44
C LEU A 716 3.51 37.52 29.30
N ARG A 717 2.71 38.53 29.69
CA ARG A 717 1.25 38.54 29.48
C ARG A 717 0.89 38.47 27.99
N LEU A 718 1.53 39.28 27.15
CA LEU A 718 1.33 39.29 25.70
C LEU A 718 1.78 37.96 25.05
N LYS A 719 2.90 37.38 25.49
CA LYS A 719 3.43 36.10 24.99
C LYS A 719 2.51 34.93 25.36
N ALA A 720 1.98 34.94 26.59
CA ALA A 720 0.96 33.99 27.02
C ALA A 720 -0.37 34.16 26.26
N ALA A 721 -0.80 35.40 25.98
CA ALA A 721 -1.98 35.68 25.16
C ALA A 721 -1.81 35.21 23.71
N ALA A 722 -0.65 35.47 23.09
CA ALA A 722 -0.32 34.98 21.75
C ALA A 722 -0.27 33.44 21.70
N ALA A 723 0.30 32.78 22.71
CA ALA A 723 0.30 31.32 22.81
C ALA A 723 -1.11 30.73 22.99
N LYS A 724 -2.00 31.39 23.76
CA LYS A 724 -3.42 31.03 23.85
C LYS A 724 -4.13 31.20 22.51
N LYS A 725 -3.94 32.34 21.83
CA LYS A 725 -4.51 32.58 20.50
C LYS A 725 -4.06 31.52 19.49
N ALA A 726 -2.76 31.22 19.42
CA ALA A 726 -2.24 30.17 18.53
C ALA A 726 -2.86 28.78 18.83
N ARG A 727 -3.14 28.45 20.09
CA ARG A 727 -3.88 27.23 20.47
C ARG A 727 -5.33 27.25 20.00
N VAL A 728 -6.03 28.39 20.11
CA VAL A 728 -7.42 28.54 19.62
C VAL A 728 -7.48 28.52 18.09
N ASP A 729 -6.56 29.20 17.40
CA ASP A 729 -6.41 29.16 15.94
C ASP A 729 -6.14 27.72 15.46
N SER A 730 -5.30 26.96 16.18
CA SER A 730 -5.03 25.54 15.90
C SER A 730 -6.25 24.64 16.15
N ALA A 731 -7.03 24.89 17.21
CA ALA A 731 -8.27 24.19 17.46
C ALA A 731 -9.32 24.48 16.37
N ARG A 732 -9.41 25.74 15.91
CA ARG A 732 -10.29 26.12 14.79
C ARG A 732 -9.89 25.36 13.52
N ALA A 733 -8.60 25.31 13.19
CA ALA A 733 -8.13 24.53 12.04
C ALA A 733 -8.42 23.01 12.17
N LYS A 734 -8.37 22.44 13.38
CA LYS A 734 -8.62 21.01 13.60
C LYS A 734 -10.10 20.61 13.45
N TYR A 735 -11.04 21.46 13.90
CA TYR A 735 -12.47 21.14 13.96
C TYR A 735 -13.32 21.83 12.88
N LEU A 736 -12.93 23.02 12.41
CA LEU A 736 -13.63 23.85 11.43
C LEU A 736 -12.77 24.12 10.17
N GLY A 737 -11.79 23.25 9.91
CA GLY A 737 -10.84 23.37 8.78
C GLY A 737 -10.74 22.11 7.92
N LYS A 738 -11.71 21.19 8.04
CA LYS A 738 -11.91 20.07 7.10
C LYS A 738 -12.85 20.49 5.98
N GLU A 739 -12.78 19.83 4.83
CA GLU A 739 -13.56 20.19 3.64
C GLU A 739 -15.07 19.96 3.85
N ASP A 740 -15.44 18.92 4.62
CA ASP A 740 -16.82 18.54 4.96
C ASP A 740 -17.39 19.28 6.19
N ALA A 741 -16.64 20.22 6.79
CA ALA A 741 -17.11 20.96 7.96
C ALA A 741 -18.11 22.06 7.56
N PRO A 742 -19.25 22.22 8.26
CA PRO A 742 -20.15 23.35 8.06
C PRO A 742 -19.38 24.68 8.12
N LYS A 743 -19.62 25.54 7.14
CA LYS A 743 -19.05 26.89 7.08
C LYS A 743 -19.97 27.82 7.87
N PRO A 744 -19.44 28.84 8.58
CA PRO A 744 -20.29 29.88 9.14
C PRO A 744 -21.06 30.56 8.00
N PRO A 745 -22.38 30.80 8.14
CA PRO A 745 -23.13 31.53 7.13
C PRO A 745 -22.54 32.94 6.92
N PRO A 746 -22.65 33.52 5.70
CA PRO A 746 -22.28 34.91 5.47
C PRO A 746 -23.18 35.82 6.30
N SER A 747 -22.63 36.92 6.82
CA SER A 747 -23.43 37.94 7.50
C SER A 747 -24.51 38.48 6.57
N ALA A 748 -25.72 38.69 7.09
CA ALA A 748 -26.78 39.39 6.37
C ALA A 748 -26.27 40.74 5.84
N PRO A 749 -26.58 41.11 4.58
CA PRO A 749 -26.36 42.45 4.07
C PRO A 749 -27.41 43.40 4.66
N GLY A 750 -26.97 44.54 5.22
CA GLY A 750 -27.91 45.57 5.68
C GLY A 750 -28.59 46.32 4.53
N ALA A 751 -29.58 47.15 4.83
CA ALA A 751 -30.46 47.83 3.87
C ALA A 751 -29.68 48.59 2.77
N TYR A 752 -28.67 49.39 3.17
CA TYR A 752 -27.78 50.06 2.21
C TYR A 752 -26.97 49.08 1.35
N GLN A 753 -26.57 47.92 1.90
CA GLN A 753 -25.80 46.91 1.19
C GLN A 753 -26.67 46.12 0.18
N LEU A 754 -27.98 46.00 0.45
CA LEU A 754 -28.99 45.48 -0.50
C LEU A 754 -29.23 46.48 -1.64
N PHE A 755 -29.48 47.76 -1.30
CA PHE A 755 -29.59 48.86 -2.26
C PHE A 755 -28.36 48.96 -3.18
N VAL A 756 -27.15 48.81 -2.61
CA VAL A 756 -25.90 48.72 -3.37
C VAL A 756 -25.83 47.47 -4.24
N GLN A 757 -26.38 46.32 -3.85
CA GLN A 757 -26.41 45.14 -4.73
C GLN A 757 -27.35 45.34 -5.93
N GLU A 758 -28.50 45.97 -5.72
CA GLU A 758 -29.52 46.19 -6.76
C GLU A 758 -29.11 47.28 -7.77
N LYS A 759 -28.59 48.42 -7.30
CA LYS A 759 -28.30 49.60 -8.17
C LYS A 759 -26.84 49.70 -8.63
N ARG A 760 -25.90 48.92 -8.07
CA ARG A 760 -24.53 48.86 -8.58
C ARG A 760 -24.41 48.36 -10.02
N PRO A 761 -25.07 47.27 -10.48
CA PRO A 761 -24.88 46.78 -11.84
C PRO A 761 -25.26 47.83 -12.89
N THR A 762 -26.33 48.62 -12.68
CA THR A 762 -26.78 49.65 -13.63
C THR A 762 -25.79 50.83 -13.73
N LEU A 763 -25.24 51.30 -12.61
CA LEU A 763 -24.17 52.31 -12.62
C LEU A 763 -22.83 51.75 -13.15
N GLN A 764 -22.56 50.45 -12.95
CA GLN A 764 -21.32 49.82 -13.40
C GLN A 764 -21.37 49.47 -14.91
N SER A 765 -22.55 49.34 -15.53
CA SER A 765 -22.71 49.31 -16.99
C SER A 765 -22.51 50.69 -17.65
N ALA A 766 -22.65 51.79 -16.90
CA ALA A 766 -22.39 53.15 -17.39
C ALA A 766 -20.89 53.54 -17.43
N GLY A 767 -19.97 52.56 -17.44
CA GLY A 767 -18.53 52.75 -17.62
C GLY A 767 -17.75 53.41 -16.48
N LYS A 768 -18.42 53.94 -15.44
CA LYS A 768 -17.79 54.66 -14.32
C LYS A 768 -16.91 53.74 -13.46
N SER A 769 -15.87 54.30 -12.84
CA SER A 769 -14.97 53.49 -12.00
C SER A 769 -15.66 53.06 -10.70
N VAL A 770 -15.20 51.96 -10.12
CA VAL A 770 -15.73 51.41 -8.85
C VAL A 770 -15.64 52.42 -7.68
N GLY A 771 -14.75 53.41 -7.77
CA GLY A 771 -14.62 54.49 -6.77
C GLY A 771 -15.63 55.62 -6.95
N GLU A 772 -16.13 55.85 -8.16
CA GLU A 772 -17.18 56.84 -8.46
C GLU A 772 -18.56 56.24 -8.21
N VAL A 773 -18.82 55.01 -8.70
CA VAL A 773 -20.05 54.26 -8.42
C VAL A 773 -20.31 54.16 -6.92
N ALA A 774 -19.28 53.94 -6.10
CA ALA A 774 -19.42 53.90 -4.64
C ALA A 774 -19.77 55.25 -4.00
N LYS A 775 -19.36 56.38 -4.60
CA LYS A 775 -19.76 57.73 -4.14
C LYS A 775 -21.20 58.03 -4.55
N GLU A 776 -21.55 57.78 -5.81
CA GLU A 776 -22.90 58.01 -6.34
C GLU A 776 -23.93 57.17 -5.59
N MET A 777 -23.64 55.90 -5.31
CA MET A 777 -24.51 55.06 -4.47
C MET A 777 -24.70 55.63 -3.06
N SER A 778 -23.64 56.15 -2.42
CA SER A 778 -23.73 56.75 -1.09
C SER A 778 -24.51 58.07 -1.10
N GLN A 779 -24.42 58.84 -2.19
CA GLN A 779 -25.18 60.08 -2.37
C GLN A 779 -26.66 59.81 -2.68
N MET A 780 -26.98 58.80 -3.50
CA MET A 780 -28.36 58.39 -3.75
C MET A 780 -29.03 57.85 -2.48
N TRP A 781 -28.33 57.02 -1.68
CA TRP A 781 -28.88 56.58 -0.38
C TRP A 781 -29.10 57.75 0.59
N GLY A 782 -28.20 58.74 0.58
CA GLY A 782 -28.37 59.97 1.35
C GLY A 782 -29.57 60.83 0.93
N LYS A 783 -30.01 60.73 -0.33
CA LYS A 783 -31.20 61.41 -0.87
C LYS A 783 -32.49 60.57 -0.82
N TYR A 784 -32.41 59.27 -0.57
CA TYR A 784 -33.56 58.38 -0.44
C TYR A 784 -34.42 58.79 0.79
N SER A 785 -35.74 58.84 0.62
CA SER A 785 -36.66 59.12 1.72
C SER A 785 -36.71 57.97 2.72
N GLU A 786 -37.24 58.21 3.92
CA GLU A 786 -37.48 57.11 4.87
C GLU A 786 -38.52 56.12 4.34
N GLU A 787 -39.45 56.57 3.49
CA GLU A 787 -40.49 55.71 2.91
C GLU A 787 -39.90 54.74 1.89
N ASP A 788 -39.01 55.23 1.03
CA ASP A 788 -38.28 54.41 0.04
C ASP A 788 -37.24 53.47 0.68
N ARG A 789 -36.85 53.72 1.94
CA ARG A 789 -35.95 52.84 2.72
C ARG A 789 -36.70 51.69 3.40
N LYS A 790 -37.95 51.87 3.84
CA LYS A 790 -38.77 50.83 4.52
C LYS A 790 -38.69 49.45 3.84
N PRO A 791 -38.78 49.30 2.50
CA PRO A 791 -38.67 47.98 1.85
C PRO A 791 -37.28 47.33 1.98
N TYR A 792 -36.20 48.11 2.04
CA TYR A 792 -34.83 47.58 2.24
C TYR A 792 -34.55 47.27 3.71
N GLU A 793 -35.18 47.99 4.64
CA GLU A 793 -35.11 47.75 6.08
C GLU A 793 -35.92 46.51 6.50
N GLN A 794 -37.09 46.28 5.88
CA GLN A 794 -37.85 45.03 6.00
C GLN A 794 -37.03 43.84 5.48
N ARG A 795 -36.46 43.94 4.27
CA ARG A 795 -35.56 42.91 3.71
C ARG A 795 -34.30 42.69 4.56
N GLU A 796 -33.75 43.72 5.22
CA GLU A 796 -32.67 43.55 6.19
C GLU A 796 -33.16 42.77 7.42
N ALA A 797 -34.33 43.08 7.97
CA ALA A 797 -34.89 42.38 9.12
C ALA A 797 -35.14 40.88 8.81
N GLU A 798 -35.70 40.57 7.64
CA GLU A 798 -35.92 39.21 7.14
C GLU A 798 -34.59 38.45 6.98
N LEU A 799 -33.63 38.98 6.22
CA LEU A 799 -32.34 38.34 5.99
C LEU A 799 -31.50 38.23 7.27
N LYS A 800 -31.69 39.14 8.23
CA LYS A 800 -31.09 39.05 9.57
C LYS A 800 -31.73 37.95 10.40
N ALA A 801 -33.06 37.79 10.36
CA ALA A 801 -33.74 36.67 11.02
C ALA A 801 -33.27 35.32 10.44
N GLU A 802 -33.25 35.18 9.11
CA GLU A 802 -32.67 34.01 8.43
C GLU A 802 -31.23 33.75 8.86
N TYR A 803 -30.38 34.79 8.91
CA TYR A 803 -28.99 34.66 9.32
C TYR A 803 -28.88 34.24 10.79
N GLU A 804 -29.74 34.73 11.67
CA GLU A 804 -29.77 34.33 13.07
C GLU A 804 -30.20 32.86 13.24
N ASP A 805 -31.15 32.36 12.45
CA ASP A 805 -31.54 30.95 12.44
C ASP A 805 -30.47 30.03 11.83
N LYS A 806 -29.92 30.39 10.67
CA LYS A 806 -28.75 29.70 10.06
C LYS A 806 -27.54 29.73 11.00
N MET A 807 -27.42 30.74 11.87
CA MET A 807 -26.43 30.81 12.95
C MET A 807 -26.81 29.99 14.21
N LYS A 808 -28.08 29.72 14.49
CA LYS A 808 -28.51 28.78 15.55
C LYS A 808 -28.15 27.35 15.12
N GLU A 809 -28.51 26.96 13.89
CA GLU A 809 -28.15 25.67 13.28
C GLU A 809 -26.62 25.47 13.22
N TYR A 810 -25.87 26.44 12.69
CA TYR A 810 -24.41 26.37 12.65
C TYR A 810 -23.76 26.21 14.04
N LYS A 811 -24.33 26.82 15.10
CA LYS A 811 -23.87 26.62 16.49
C LYS A 811 -24.23 25.24 17.04
N GLN A 812 -25.36 24.66 16.64
CA GLN A 812 -25.79 23.31 17.01
C GLN A 812 -24.96 22.22 16.30
N SER A 813 -24.34 22.55 15.15
CA SER A 813 -23.49 21.59 14.42
C SER A 813 -22.40 20.97 15.30
N GLU A 814 -22.19 19.66 15.16
CA GLU A 814 -21.20 18.92 15.96
C GLU A 814 -19.79 19.54 15.88
N ALA A 815 -19.40 20.02 14.69
CA ALA A 815 -18.10 20.63 14.45
C ALA A 815 -17.90 21.90 15.28
N TYR A 816 -18.94 22.74 15.39
CA TYR A 816 -18.92 23.91 16.24
C TYR A 816 -18.91 23.54 17.73
N ILE A 817 -19.75 22.61 18.17
CA ILE A 817 -19.78 22.13 19.58
C ILE A 817 -18.41 21.53 19.98
N LYS A 818 -17.79 20.73 19.10
CA LYS A 818 -16.46 20.12 19.32
C LYS A 818 -15.36 21.21 19.34
N PHE A 819 -15.44 22.24 18.49
CA PHE A 819 -14.58 23.43 18.56
C PHE A 819 -14.78 24.22 19.87
N GLU A 820 -16.01 24.45 20.31
CA GLU A 820 -16.28 25.27 21.49
C GLU A 820 -15.83 24.57 22.78
N LYS A 821 -16.09 23.27 22.91
CA LYS A 821 -15.55 22.45 24.00
C LYS A 821 -14.02 22.55 24.06
N ALA A 822 -13.33 22.50 22.91
CA ALA A 822 -11.88 22.66 22.83
C ALA A 822 -11.39 24.09 23.16
N LYS A 823 -12.06 25.13 22.65
CA LYS A 823 -11.83 26.54 22.97
C LYS A 823 -11.95 26.77 24.48
N ASN A 824 -13.04 26.32 25.09
CA ASN A 824 -13.31 26.51 26.51
C ASN A 824 -12.31 25.73 27.38
N ALA A 825 -11.82 24.56 26.94
CA ALA A 825 -10.71 23.86 27.58
C ALA A 825 -9.38 24.63 27.55
N ILE A 826 -9.10 25.42 26.49
CA ILE A 826 -7.90 26.28 26.41
C ILE A 826 -7.97 27.49 27.35
N PHE A 827 -9.19 27.96 27.69
CA PHE A 827 -9.40 29.07 28.63
C PHE A 827 -9.54 28.63 30.09
N LYS A 828 -10.02 27.41 30.37
CA LYS A 828 -10.01 26.82 31.73
C LYS A 828 -8.57 26.71 32.26
N LYS A 829 -8.31 27.24 33.46
CA LYS A 829 -7.03 27.06 34.16
C LYS A 829 -6.92 25.62 34.69
N PRO A 830 -5.79 24.91 34.53
CA PRO A 830 -5.60 23.62 35.18
C PRO A 830 -5.52 23.80 36.71
N LYS A 831 -6.37 23.10 37.46
CA LYS A 831 -6.23 22.91 38.91
C LYS A 831 -5.31 21.72 39.15
N ALA A 832 -4.12 21.95 39.71
CA ALA A 832 -3.27 20.90 40.27
C ALA A 832 -2.33 21.47 41.35
N LYS A 833 -1.92 20.63 42.31
CA LYS A 833 -0.93 20.91 43.37
C LYS A 833 -1.27 22.08 44.32
N LYS A 834 -2.30 21.90 45.15
CA LYS A 834 -2.39 22.58 46.47
C LYS A 834 -2.21 21.63 47.67
N GLU A 835 -2.18 20.32 47.46
CA GLU A 835 -2.06 19.30 48.52
C GLU A 835 -0.62 18.80 48.72
N ALA A 836 0.16 18.66 47.64
CA ALA A 836 1.55 18.18 47.66
C ALA A 836 2.59 19.16 48.28
N LYS A 837 2.16 20.10 49.13
CA LYS A 837 3.02 21.02 49.92
C LYS A 837 2.48 21.31 51.34
N LYS A 838 1.72 20.38 51.93
CA LYS A 838 1.33 20.42 53.36
C LYS A 838 1.65 19.12 54.12
N ALA A 839 2.84 18.56 53.89
CA ALA A 839 3.43 17.50 54.72
C ALA A 839 4.91 17.81 55.01
N LYS A 840 5.35 17.51 56.24
CA LYS A 840 6.74 17.60 56.76
C LYS A 840 7.43 18.99 56.72
N LYS A 841 7.06 19.88 57.66
CA LYS A 841 7.96 20.40 58.73
C LYS A 841 7.10 20.79 59.97
N PRO A 842 7.65 20.82 61.21
CA PRO A 842 6.85 20.44 62.40
C PRO A 842 6.39 21.55 63.38
N LYS A 843 5.31 21.22 64.11
CA LYS A 843 4.86 21.58 65.48
C LYS A 843 5.37 22.88 66.17
N LYS A 844 4.45 23.83 66.40
CA LYS A 844 3.86 24.28 67.70
C LYS A 844 2.79 25.35 67.34
N ALA A 845 1.51 25.26 67.71
CA ALA A 845 0.90 25.44 69.04
C ALA A 845 1.25 26.80 69.67
N LYS A 846 0.37 27.67 70.18
CA LYS A 846 -1.09 27.90 70.28
C LYS A 846 -1.19 29.10 71.28
N GLN A 847 -2.29 29.88 71.30
CA GLN A 847 -2.66 30.87 72.38
C GLN A 847 -2.07 32.30 72.25
N THR A 848 -2.74 33.42 72.63
CA THR A 848 -4.16 33.64 73.04
C THR A 848 -4.65 35.11 72.97
N LYS A 849 -5.96 35.27 72.66
CA LYS A 849 -6.95 36.27 73.19
C LYS A 849 -6.97 37.76 72.71
N PRO A 850 -8.12 38.49 72.90
CA PRO A 850 -8.55 39.59 72.00
C PRO A 850 -9.20 40.85 72.66
N LYS A 851 -9.75 41.76 71.82
CA LYS A 851 -10.97 42.61 72.02
C LYS A 851 -11.38 43.17 70.63
N ALA A 852 -12.66 43.12 70.20
CA ALA A 852 -13.78 44.08 70.42
C ALA A 852 -13.54 45.48 69.80
N LYS A 853 -14.46 46.18 69.08
CA LYS A 853 -15.92 46.07 68.81
C LYS A 853 -16.18 46.28 67.27
N ALA A 854 -17.38 46.36 66.65
CA ALA A 854 -18.77 46.56 67.13
C ALA A 854 -19.87 46.05 66.14
N LYS A 855 -21.08 45.76 66.70
CA LYS A 855 -22.49 45.93 66.23
C LYS A 855 -22.88 45.59 64.76
N ALA A 856 -23.89 44.76 64.44
CA ALA A 856 -25.35 44.72 64.76
C ALA A 856 -26.18 45.78 63.98
N LYS A 857 -27.46 45.62 63.55
CA LYS A 857 -28.62 44.67 63.71
C LYS A 857 -29.33 44.50 62.31
N ALA A 858 -30.46 43.80 62.08
CA ALA A 858 -30.97 42.46 62.43
C ALA A 858 -32.38 42.21 61.78
N LYS A 859 -32.79 40.94 61.54
CA LYS A 859 -34.10 40.43 60.99
C LYS A 859 -34.36 40.65 59.48
N GLY A 860 -35.08 39.78 58.74
CA GLY A 860 -35.37 38.34 58.92
C GLY A 860 -36.86 37.90 58.96
N LYS A 861 -37.22 36.89 58.13
CA LYS A 861 -38.32 35.92 58.33
C LYS A 861 -38.06 34.64 57.51
N ALA A 862 -38.64 33.50 57.89
CA ALA A 862 -38.35 32.17 57.34
C ALA A 862 -39.53 31.19 57.48
N LYS A 863 -39.44 30.01 56.84
CA LYS A 863 -40.19 28.79 57.24
C LYS A 863 -39.41 27.49 56.86
N ALA A 864 -39.63 26.42 57.65
CA ALA A 864 -39.08 25.06 57.48
C ALA A 864 -40.14 24.14 56.80
N LYS A 865 -40.01 22.80 56.57
CA LYS A 865 -39.25 21.65 57.13
C LYS A 865 -38.90 20.67 55.96
N ALA A 866 -38.01 19.66 55.98
CA ALA A 866 -37.27 18.83 56.97
C ALA A 866 -37.89 17.45 57.37
N ARG A 867 -37.03 16.40 57.47
CA ARG A 867 -37.22 14.91 57.69
C ARG A 867 -37.15 14.04 56.41
N GLY A 868 -36.74 12.76 56.38
CA GLY A 868 -36.39 11.74 57.43
C GLY A 868 -35.10 10.88 57.17
N ARG A 869 -34.93 9.68 57.78
CA ARG A 869 -33.60 9.00 58.01
C ARG A 869 -33.59 7.46 58.28
N GLY A 870 -32.51 6.74 57.85
CA GLY A 870 -32.01 5.36 58.23
C GLY A 870 -30.56 5.14 57.68
N LYS A 871 -29.64 4.17 57.99
CA LYS A 871 -29.49 2.92 58.82
C LYS A 871 -30.08 1.61 58.22
N LYS A 872 -29.44 0.40 58.15
CA LYS A 872 -28.04 -0.13 58.40
C LYS A 872 -27.27 -0.34 57.03
N GLN A 873 -26.11 -1.01 56.79
CA GLN A 873 -25.00 -1.75 57.50
C GLN A 873 -25.17 -3.27 57.87
N ALA A 874 -24.15 -4.18 57.85
CA ALA A 874 -22.80 -4.25 57.24
C ALA A 874 -22.10 -5.65 57.45
N SER A 875 -21.17 -6.05 56.56
CA SER A 875 -20.03 -7.03 56.70
C SER A 875 -19.18 -6.98 55.39
N ALA A 876 -17.84 -7.09 55.29
CA ALA A 876 -16.75 -7.89 55.91
C ALA A 876 -16.64 -9.34 55.34
N SER A 877 -15.47 -9.92 54.96
CA SER A 877 -14.04 -9.50 54.87
C SER A 877 -13.28 -10.48 53.93
N ASP A 878 -12.38 -10.07 53.02
CA ASP A 878 -10.89 -9.92 53.14
C ASP A 878 -10.07 -11.24 53.22
N SER A 879 -9.14 -11.48 52.25
CA SER A 879 -7.90 -12.31 52.33
C SER A 879 -7.24 -12.60 50.96
N ASP A 880 -5.90 -12.76 50.93
CA ASP A 880 -5.06 -13.22 49.81
C ASP A 880 -4.93 -14.76 49.73
N VAL A 881 -4.42 -15.30 48.60
CA VAL A 881 -3.37 -16.36 48.51
C VAL A 881 -2.97 -16.65 47.04
N MET A 882 -1.77 -17.22 46.80
CA MET A 882 -1.28 -17.63 45.48
C MET A 882 -0.74 -19.08 45.44
N GLY A 883 -0.87 -19.72 44.28
CA GLY A 883 0.10 -20.70 43.74
C GLY A 883 -0.25 -22.20 43.81
N SER A 884 0.20 -22.95 42.78
CA SER A 884 0.58 -24.39 42.74
C SER A 884 -0.43 -25.47 43.20
N ASP A 885 -0.53 -26.66 42.60
CA ASP A 885 0.16 -27.25 41.43
C ASP A 885 -0.72 -28.37 40.81
N SER A 886 -0.11 -29.29 40.04
CA SER A 886 -0.55 -30.56 39.41
C SER A 886 -1.71 -31.36 40.08
N ASP A 887 -2.39 -32.32 39.43
CA ASP A 887 -1.88 -33.28 38.42
C ASP A 887 -2.96 -34.01 37.58
N SER A 888 -2.53 -34.52 36.41
CA SER A 888 -2.91 -35.76 35.67
C SER A 888 -4.37 -36.20 35.33
N ASP A 889 -4.40 -37.08 34.30
CA ASP A 889 -5.47 -38.01 33.87
C ASP A 889 -6.82 -37.48 33.33
N SER A 890 -7.64 -38.27 32.59
CA SER A 890 -7.37 -39.23 31.50
C SER A 890 -8.69 -39.56 30.77
N ASP A 891 -8.59 -40.23 29.61
CA ASP A 891 -9.64 -40.82 28.75
C ASP A 891 -11.14 -40.56 28.97
N SER A 892 -11.82 -40.19 27.87
CA SER A 892 -13.14 -40.73 27.53
C SER A 892 -13.37 -40.67 26.02
N SER A 893 -13.31 -41.81 25.36
CA SER A 893 -13.72 -41.94 23.95
C SER A 893 -15.24 -42.09 23.83
N SER A 894 -15.82 -41.64 22.73
CA SER A 894 -17.16 -42.05 22.33
C SER A 894 -17.25 -42.24 20.82
N SER A 895 -17.20 -43.50 20.42
CA SER A 895 -18.17 -44.08 19.47
C SER A 895 -19.61 -43.84 19.99
N ASP A 896 -20.68 -43.94 19.21
CA ASP A 896 -20.87 -44.57 17.91
C ASP A 896 -22.05 -43.93 17.15
N SER A 897 -22.44 -44.48 15.97
CA SER A 897 -23.73 -44.36 15.24
C SER A 897 -24.43 -42.98 15.10
N ASP A 898 -24.87 -42.50 13.94
CA ASP A 898 -25.31 -43.12 12.67
C ASP A 898 -24.80 -42.33 11.42
#